data_AF-A0A9D1NCN2-F1
#
_entry.id   AF-A0A9D1NCN2-F1
#
_cell.length_a   1.000
_cell.length_b   1.000
_cell.length_c   1.000
_cell.angle_alpha   90.00
_cell.angle_beta   90.00
_cell.angle_gamma   90.00
#
_symmetry.space_group_name_H-M   'P 1'
#
loop_
_entity.id
_entity.type
_entity.pdbx_description
1 polymer ?
#
loop_
_entity_poly.entity_id
_entity_poly.type
_entity_poly.pdbx_seq_one_letter_code
_entity_poly.pdbx_strand_id
1 'polypeptide(L)'
;GENLLAKQYEKLKFVGENTVLANYLNPEIRKPCTYQVRDLIFPFGCNAGQYQAVLAAMGNQISVIEGPPGTGKTQTILNIIANLIVTGKTVQIVSYNNSAIANIREKLQQYGFDFIVAFLGNRDNKDNFIAEQPKCYPDLTHWREEKGRELLKEIQKYAVKMPEYYEKKAILAKLKLEQQQIDTEYHYFKDYNRDAGIDTVEIPCKIKSSAQKILSILESCQTASGQNRKIKWRTKVKLRVFCGKSISRLAECDNNSLIVALQNLYYIRKSMELKQEIEQISQYLAKPDIVEAEKAYRELSLRYFKYQLSLKYKSNTQRKQFSHEDLTRNIFDVTKEYPVVLSTTFSARSNVNDIDCFDYIIMDEASQVDVVTGALALSVAQNAVIVGDSKQLPNVISEKDRYLAEAVSQSYPIDDNYNYVEVSFLKSVSQLFPNVPKTLLKEHYRCHPKIINFCNQKFYEGELILMTDDVGEKDVLGVKTSVIGEHARGHINQRQVDIICNEILPSLKCRAEQIGIIAPYRDQVEALTKAINNSKVDIATVHKFQGREKDVIILSTVDNKPTEFSDDPYLLNVAISRAKKRLILVAPEEAQGMDSNIGDLIAYIRYHRFEISDSHLYSIFDYLYSQYDEQRRTYLKKHKKISEYDSENLMFALICDVLKEQNYNNFGVICRHPLKMLIRNKNLLTEEEFRYVQHNSTHLDFLIYSKISKMPVLAIEVDGYWYHKAGTRQDERDQMKNRILEKYGVPYLRFKTNGSGEKEILIQKLHELLS
;
A
#
# COMPACT_ATOMS: atom_id res chain seq x y z
N GLY A 1 33.16 -7.90 1.89
CA GLY A 1 32.76 -9.10 1.15
C GLY A 1 33.03 -8.86 -0.32
N GLU A 2 33.34 -9.89 -1.09
CA GLU A 2 33.54 -9.77 -2.55
C GLU A 2 32.25 -9.31 -3.24
N ASN A 3 32.34 -8.38 -4.18
CA ASN A 3 31.20 -7.88 -4.94
C ASN A 3 30.80 -8.92 -6.01
N LEU A 4 29.77 -9.70 -5.71
CA LEU A 4 29.24 -10.75 -6.60
C LEU A 4 28.80 -10.20 -7.96
N LEU A 5 28.30 -8.96 -8.04
CA LEU A 5 27.89 -8.33 -9.29
C LEU A 5 29.09 -8.05 -10.20
N ALA A 6 30.17 -7.50 -9.63
CA ALA A 6 31.42 -7.27 -10.35
C ALA A 6 31.97 -8.57 -10.96
N LYS A 7 31.94 -9.68 -10.21
CA LYS A 7 32.33 -11.01 -10.71
C LYS A 7 31.47 -11.50 -11.89
N GLN A 8 30.19 -11.13 -11.97
CA GLN A 8 29.34 -11.49 -13.10
C GLN A 8 29.63 -10.62 -14.33
N TYR A 9 29.95 -9.34 -14.12
CA TYR A 9 30.43 -8.46 -15.19
C TYR A 9 31.78 -8.89 -15.75
N GLU A 10 32.72 -9.33 -14.91
CA GLU A 10 34.02 -9.87 -15.35
C GLU A 10 33.87 -11.12 -16.24
N LYS A 11 32.79 -11.90 -16.03
CA LYS A 11 32.48 -13.05 -16.88
C LYS A 11 31.88 -12.65 -18.23
N LEU A 12 31.23 -11.49 -18.33
CA LEU A 12 30.65 -10.99 -19.59
C LEU A 12 31.78 -10.48 -20.50
N LYS A 13 32.45 -11.41 -21.19
CA LYS A 13 33.55 -11.09 -22.14
C LYS A 13 33.05 -10.59 -23.49
N PHE A 14 31.80 -10.91 -23.85
CA PHE A 14 31.20 -10.60 -25.13
C PHE A 14 29.70 -10.32 -24.98
N VAL A 15 29.20 -9.31 -25.70
CA VAL A 15 27.76 -8.99 -25.78
C VAL A 15 27.28 -9.40 -27.16
N GLY A 16 26.44 -10.44 -27.21
CA GLY A 16 25.86 -10.92 -28.47
C GLY A 16 24.95 -9.88 -29.11
N GLU A 17 25.08 -9.73 -30.43
CA GLU A 17 24.32 -8.77 -31.23
C GLU A 17 22.79 -8.96 -31.17
N ASN A 18 22.37 -10.18 -30.89
CA ASN A 18 20.99 -10.64 -30.76
C ASN A 18 20.42 -10.46 -29.34
N THR A 19 21.23 -10.04 -28.36
CA THR A 19 20.77 -9.82 -26.99
C THR A 19 20.13 -8.46 -26.83
N VAL A 20 19.17 -8.35 -25.92
CA VAL A 20 18.56 -7.04 -25.60
C VAL A 20 19.58 -6.08 -24.99
N LEU A 21 20.63 -6.61 -24.33
CA LEU A 21 21.72 -5.77 -23.83
C LEU A 21 22.42 -5.02 -24.95
N ALA A 22 22.58 -5.60 -26.14
CA ALA A 22 23.18 -4.91 -27.27
C ALA A 22 22.35 -3.69 -27.71
N ASN A 23 21.02 -3.83 -27.74
CA ASN A 23 20.11 -2.70 -27.96
C ASN A 23 20.23 -1.66 -26.86
N TYR A 24 20.23 -2.09 -25.59
CA TYR A 24 20.28 -1.20 -24.43
C TYR A 24 21.57 -0.39 -24.39
N LEU A 25 22.72 -0.97 -24.70
CA LEU A 25 24.01 -0.25 -24.71
C LEU A 25 24.19 0.66 -25.95
N ASN A 26 23.48 0.39 -27.05
CA ASN A 26 23.65 1.12 -28.31
C ASN A 26 22.29 1.50 -28.94
N PRO A 27 21.42 2.25 -28.24
CA PRO A 27 20.03 2.49 -28.65
C PRO A 27 19.90 3.36 -29.93
N GLU A 28 20.93 4.13 -30.26
CA GLU A 28 20.99 4.92 -31.51
C GLU A 28 21.23 4.04 -32.74
N ILE A 29 22.12 3.05 -32.59
CA ILE A 29 22.57 2.18 -33.68
C ILE A 29 21.64 0.97 -33.83
N ARG A 30 21.16 0.41 -32.70
CA ARG A 30 20.43 -0.86 -32.66
C ARG A 30 18.99 -0.65 -32.20
N LYS A 31 18.08 -0.49 -33.15
CA LYS A 31 16.64 -0.39 -32.85
C LYS A 31 16.05 -1.78 -32.53
N PRO A 32 15.16 -1.88 -31.52
CA PRO A 32 14.49 -3.13 -31.20
C PRO A 32 13.66 -3.67 -32.38
N CYS A 33 13.65 -4.98 -32.58
CA CYS A 33 12.87 -5.63 -33.63
C CYS A 33 11.37 -5.72 -33.29
N THR A 34 10.55 -5.86 -34.33
CA THR A 34 9.11 -6.18 -34.22
C THR A 34 8.81 -7.51 -34.91
N TYR A 35 7.76 -8.18 -34.44
CA TYR A 35 7.38 -9.53 -34.85
C TYR A 35 5.90 -9.61 -35.20
N GLN A 36 5.56 -10.51 -36.13
CA GLN A 36 4.16 -10.79 -36.42
C GLN A 36 3.56 -11.69 -35.34
N VAL A 37 2.52 -11.20 -34.67
CA VAL A 37 1.77 -11.97 -33.68
C VAL A 37 0.61 -12.69 -34.36
N ARG A 38 0.47 -13.99 -34.09
CA ARG A 38 -0.68 -14.80 -34.49
C ARG A 38 -1.09 -15.69 -33.32
N ASP A 39 -2.38 -15.97 -33.24
CA ASP A 39 -2.92 -17.09 -32.46
C ASP A 39 -2.65 -17.05 -30.95
N LEU A 40 -2.81 -15.85 -30.35
CA LEU A 40 -2.67 -15.69 -28.90
C LEU A 40 -3.75 -16.45 -28.12
N ILE A 41 -3.33 -17.04 -27.01
CA ILE A 41 -4.19 -17.71 -26.04
C ILE A 41 -4.16 -16.99 -24.69
N PHE A 42 -5.26 -17.05 -23.93
CA PHE A 42 -5.37 -16.45 -22.60
C PHE A 42 -5.94 -17.44 -21.58
N PRO A 43 -5.18 -18.51 -21.25
CA PRO A 43 -5.65 -19.60 -20.38
C PRO A 43 -6.00 -19.13 -18.95
N PHE A 44 -5.44 -18.01 -18.52
CA PHE A 44 -5.69 -17.43 -17.20
C PHE A 44 -6.74 -16.31 -17.22
N GLY A 45 -7.39 -16.08 -18.37
CA GLY A 45 -8.27 -14.93 -18.60
C GLY A 45 -7.50 -13.62 -18.73
N CYS A 46 -8.14 -12.58 -19.24
CA CYS A 46 -7.56 -11.25 -19.34
C CYS A 46 -8.62 -10.15 -19.37
N ASN A 47 -8.16 -8.90 -19.42
CA ASN A 47 -8.94 -7.70 -19.70
C ASN A 47 -8.28 -6.92 -20.86
N ALA A 48 -8.78 -5.72 -21.17
CA ALA A 48 -8.31 -4.97 -22.34
C ALA A 48 -6.84 -4.58 -22.20
N GLY A 49 -6.43 -4.03 -21.06
CA GLY A 49 -5.04 -3.67 -20.79
C GLY A 49 -4.09 -4.89 -20.85
N GLN A 50 -4.48 -6.01 -20.24
CA GLN A 50 -3.69 -7.24 -20.24
C GLN A 50 -3.60 -7.88 -21.63
N TYR A 51 -4.67 -7.82 -22.43
CA TYR A 51 -4.67 -8.31 -23.81
C TYR A 51 -3.66 -7.54 -24.66
N GLN A 52 -3.66 -6.19 -24.56
CA GLN A 52 -2.70 -5.34 -25.25
C GLN A 52 -1.26 -5.58 -24.78
N ALA A 53 -1.06 -5.80 -23.47
CA ALA A 53 0.24 -6.07 -22.92
C ALA A 53 0.85 -7.39 -23.45
N VAL A 54 0.05 -8.46 -23.53
CA VAL A 54 0.49 -9.74 -24.11
C VAL A 54 0.76 -9.59 -25.61
N LEU A 55 -0.09 -8.86 -26.34
CA LEU A 55 0.13 -8.57 -27.76
C LEU A 55 1.44 -7.82 -28.00
N ALA A 56 1.69 -6.77 -27.20
CA ALA A 56 2.93 -5.99 -27.26
C ALA A 56 4.17 -6.85 -26.94
N ALA A 57 4.11 -7.66 -25.88
CA ALA A 57 5.20 -8.55 -25.48
C ALA A 57 5.54 -9.60 -26.53
N MET A 58 4.53 -10.18 -27.19
CA MET A 58 4.74 -11.18 -28.24
C MET A 58 5.16 -10.56 -29.58
N GLY A 59 4.83 -9.29 -29.81
CA GLY A 59 5.06 -8.59 -31.08
C GLY A 59 6.32 -7.72 -31.12
N ASN A 60 7.07 -7.59 -30.03
CA ASN A 60 8.20 -6.67 -29.95
C ASN A 60 9.36 -7.28 -29.16
N GLN A 61 10.58 -6.94 -29.57
CA GLN A 61 11.79 -7.39 -28.89
C GLN A 61 11.92 -6.78 -27.49
N ILE A 62 11.49 -5.53 -27.33
CA ILE A 62 11.40 -4.85 -26.03
C ILE A 62 9.96 -4.34 -25.88
N SER A 63 9.37 -4.58 -24.72
CA SER A 63 8.07 -4.01 -24.34
C SER A 63 8.09 -3.63 -22.86
N VAL A 64 7.29 -2.62 -22.51
CA VAL A 64 7.15 -2.14 -21.13
C VAL A 64 5.70 -2.30 -20.70
N ILE A 65 5.49 -2.89 -19.53
CA ILE A 65 4.18 -3.03 -18.90
C ILE A 65 4.21 -2.26 -17.58
N GLU A 66 3.51 -1.14 -17.55
CA GLU A 66 3.24 -0.43 -16.31
C GLU A 66 2.01 -1.03 -15.64
N GLY A 67 2.21 -1.64 -14.47
CA GLY A 67 1.20 -2.37 -13.75
C GLY A 67 0.98 -1.83 -12.34
N PRO A 68 0.06 -0.86 -12.18
CA PRO A 68 -0.39 -0.36 -10.88
C PRO A 68 -0.82 -1.49 -9.92
N PRO A 69 -0.91 -1.25 -8.60
CA PRO A 69 -1.35 -2.25 -7.63
C PRO A 69 -2.69 -2.86 -8.06
N GLY A 70 -2.87 -4.17 -7.91
CA GLY A 70 -4.16 -4.84 -8.15
C GLY A 70 -4.61 -4.92 -9.62
N THR A 71 -3.78 -4.57 -10.60
CA THR A 71 -4.13 -4.61 -12.03
C THR A 71 -3.87 -5.96 -12.72
N GLY A 72 -3.34 -6.93 -11.96
CA GLY A 72 -3.12 -8.29 -12.43
C GLY A 72 -1.80 -8.52 -13.16
N LYS A 73 -0.73 -7.76 -12.86
CA LYS A 73 0.65 -7.99 -13.37
C LYS A 73 1.03 -9.47 -13.49
N THR A 74 0.91 -10.20 -12.38
CA THR A 74 1.24 -11.64 -12.34
C THR A 74 0.42 -12.43 -13.35
N GLN A 75 -0.88 -12.16 -13.49
CA GLN A 75 -1.74 -12.84 -14.46
C GLN A 75 -1.35 -12.51 -15.90
N THR A 76 -0.93 -11.27 -16.18
CA THR A 76 -0.34 -10.89 -17.49
C THR A 76 0.92 -11.70 -17.77
N ILE A 77 1.83 -11.80 -16.80
CA ILE A 77 3.06 -12.60 -16.91
C ILE A 77 2.74 -14.07 -17.19
N LEU A 78 1.74 -14.65 -16.51
CA LEU A 78 1.29 -16.03 -16.76
C LEU A 78 0.78 -16.23 -18.20
N ASN A 79 0.01 -15.27 -18.74
CA ASN A 79 -0.44 -15.35 -20.14
C ASN A 79 0.73 -15.18 -21.12
N ILE A 80 1.75 -14.36 -20.83
CA ILE A 80 2.97 -14.27 -21.65
C ILE A 80 3.70 -15.64 -21.62
N ILE A 81 3.92 -16.21 -20.43
CA ILE A 81 4.54 -17.55 -20.28
C ILE A 81 3.81 -18.59 -21.12
N ALA A 82 2.48 -18.64 -21.06
CA ALA A 82 1.70 -19.60 -21.82
C ALA A 82 1.94 -19.49 -23.33
N ASN A 83 1.93 -18.27 -23.88
CA ASN A 83 2.16 -18.03 -25.30
C ASN A 83 3.62 -18.34 -25.72
N LEU A 84 4.60 -18.06 -24.85
CA LEU A 84 6.00 -18.43 -25.10
C LEU A 84 6.17 -19.95 -25.16
N ILE A 85 5.59 -20.68 -24.22
CA ILE A 85 5.69 -22.14 -24.20
C ILE A 85 4.98 -22.77 -25.41
N VAL A 86 3.79 -22.28 -25.77
CA VAL A 86 3.07 -22.74 -26.97
C VAL A 86 3.89 -22.54 -28.24
N THR A 87 4.70 -21.48 -28.29
CA THR A 87 5.60 -21.20 -29.43
C THR A 87 6.97 -21.89 -29.31
N GLY A 88 7.16 -22.75 -28.30
CA GLY A 88 8.40 -23.50 -28.09
C GLY A 88 9.55 -22.67 -27.52
N LYS A 89 9.27 -21.46 -27.02
CA LYS A 89 10.27 -20.53 -26.48
C LYS A 89 10.52 -20.74 -24.99
N THR A 90 11.70 -20.34 -24.56
CA THR A 90 12.19 -20.36 -23.17
C THR A 90 12.13 -18.97 -22.54
N VAL A 91 11.92 -18.90 -21.24
CA VAL A 91 11.82 -17.63 -20.52
C VAL A 91 12.50 -17.68 -19.16
N GLN A 92 13.27 -16.65 -18.86
CA GLN A 92 13.72 -16.36 -17.51
C GLN A 92 12.89 -15.22 -16.92
N ILE A 93 12.37 -15.40 -15.72
CA ILE A 93 11.59 -14.39 -15.02
C ILE A 93 12.37 -13.99 -13.78
N VAL A 94 12.57 -12.69 -13.66
CA VAL A 94 13.39 -12.11 -12.62
C VAL A 94 12.66 -10.98 -11.90
N SER A 95 12.99 -10.81 -10.62
CA SER A 95 12.49 -9.68 -9.83
C SER A 95 13.51 -9.29 -8.77
N TYR A 96 13.41 -8.06 -8.29
CA TYR A 96 14.26 -7.55 -7.22
C TYR A 96 14.07 -8.35 -5.92
N ASN A 97 12.82 -8.70 -5.57
CA ASN A 97 12.48 -9.37 -4.32
C ASN A 97 12.04 -10.83 -4.53
N ASN A 98 12.39 -11.71 -3.58
CA ASN A 98 12.02 -13.13 -3.63
C ASN A 98 10.50 -13.35 -3.52
N SER A 99 9.77 -12.45 -2.85
CA SER A 99 8.32 -12.54 -2.66
C SER A 99 7.53 -12.42 -3.96
N ALA A 100 7.94 -11.55 -4.89
CA ALA A 100 7.30 -11.39 -6.19
C ALA A 100 7.46 -12.66 -7.04
N ILE A 101 8.66 -13.25 -7.04
CA ILE A 101 8.92 -14.51 -7.71
C ILE A 101 8.15 -15.67 -7.08
N ALA A 102 8.11 -15.75 -5.75
CA ALA A 102 7.34 -16.75 -5.03
C ALA A 102 5.84 -16.68 -5.41
N ASN A 103 5.26 -15.49 -5.54
CA ASN A 103 3.87 -15.31 -5.98
C ASN A 103 3.63 -15.87 -7.39
N ILE A 104 4.56 -15.66 -8.34
CA ILE A 104 4.45 -16.26 -9.68
C ILE A 104 4.47 -17.80 -9.60
N ARG A 105 5.41 -18.37 -8.82
CA ARG A 105 5.52 -19.81 -8.59
C ARG A 105 4.24 -20.38 -7.96
N GLU A 106 3.73 -19.74 -6.90
CA GLU A 106 2.50 -20.14 -6.20
C GLU A 106 1.30 -20.13 -7.14
N LYS A 107 1.16 -19.11 -8.01
CA LYS A 107 0.06 -19.11 -9.00
C LYS A 107 0.21 -20.20 -10.04
N LEU A 108 1.41 -20.46 -10.57
CA LEU A 108 1.63 -21.58 -11.48
C LEU A 108 1.27 -22.91 -10.80
N GLN A 109 1.65 -23.08 -9.54
CA GLN A 109 1.30 -24.26 -8.73
C GLN A 109 -0.22 -24.39 -8.53
N GLN A 110 -0.93 -23.30 -8.23
CA GLN A 110 -2.39 -23.30 -8.10
C GLN A 110 -3.10 -23.76 -9.39
N TYR A 111 -2.52 -23.47 -10.55
CA TYR A 111 -3.02 -23.95 -11.85
C TYR A 111 -2.48 -25.33 -12.27
N GLY A 112 -1.58 -25.94 -11.49
CA GLY A 112 -0.96 -27.24 -11.79
C GLY A 112 0.14 -27.19 -12.86
N PHE A 113 0.81 -26.05 -12.99
CA PHE A 113 1.88 -25.79 -13.96
C PHE A 113 3.24 -25.48 -13.29
N ASP A 114 3.43 -25.81 -12.02
CA ASP A 114 4.72 -25.66 -11.33
C ASP A 114 5.78 -26.63 -11.88
N PHE A 115 5.37 -27.79 -12.39
CA PHE A 115 6.30 -28.80 -12.90
C PHE A 115 7.15 -28.33 -14.09
N ILE A 116 6.77 -27.28 -14.81
CA ILE A 116 7.55 -26.72 -15.93
C ILE A 116 8.55 -25.63 -15.49
N VAL A 117 8.66 -25.39 -14.17
CA VAL A 117 9.40 -24.28 -13.58
C VAL A 117 10.66 -24.77 -12.87
N ALA A 118 11.78 -24.10 -13.10
CA ALA A 118 12.98 -24.22 -12.27
C ALA A 118 13.13 -22.96 -11.40
N PHE A 119 12.96 -23.09 -10.09
CA PHE A 119 13.18 -21.99 -9.14
C PHE A 119 14.65 -21.95 -8.73
N LEU A 120 15.40 -21.08 -9.37
CA LEU A 120 16.84 -20.91 -9.20
C LEU A 120 17.13 -19.58 -8.47
N GLY A 121 18.41 -19.22 -8.35
CA GLY A 121 18.86 -17.97 -7.74
C GLY A 121 19.97 -18.19 -6.73
N ASN A 122 19.72 -17.86 -5.47
CA ASN A 122 20.67 -18.09 -4.40
C ASN A 122 20.96 -19.60 -4.22
N ARG A 123 22.01 -19.91 -3.46
CA ARG A 123 22.46 -21.30 -3.24
C ARG A 123 21.35 -22.15 -2.65
N ASP A 124 20.65 -21.66 -1.61
CA ASP A 124 19.59 -22.39 -0.94
C ASP A 124 18.45 -22.79 -1.90
N ASN A 125 18.04 -21.90 -2.80
CA ASN A 125 17.02 -22.21 -3.81
C ASN A 125 17.51 -23.28 -4.79
N LYS A 126 18.79 -23.22 -5.20
CA LYS A 126 19.39 -24.23 -6.08
C LYS A 126 19.47 -25.59 -5.38
N ASP A 127 19.92 -25.62 -4.13
CA ASP A 127 20.03 -26.83 -3.32
C ASP A 127 18.63 -27.47 -3.14
N ASN A 128 17.61 -26.65 -2.82
CA ASN A 128 16.21 -27.09 -2.72
C ASN A 128 15.67 -27.60 -4.05
N PHE A 129 15.91 -26.89 -5.16
CA PHE A 129 15.50 -27.33 -6.49
C PHE A 129 16.08 -28.71 -6.80
N ILE A 130 17.38 -28.91 -6.56
CA ILE A 130 18.07 -30.18 -6.85
C ILE A 130 17.51 -31.32 -5.99
N ALA A 131 17.26 -31.06 -4.70
CA ALA A 131 16.71 -32.04 -3.76
C ALA A 131 15.25 -32.43 -4.06
N GLU A 132 14.43 -31.47 -4.51
CA GLU A 132 12.99 -31.63 -4.71
C GLU A 132 12.60 -31.98 -6.17
N GLN A 133 13.56 -32.29 -7.06
CA GLN A 133 13.26 -32.57 -8.47
C GLN A 133 12.28 -33.74 -8.61
N PRO A 134 11.11 -33.53 -9.25
CA PRO A 134 10.16 -34.60 -9.47
C PRO A 134 10.77 -35.66 -10.40
N LYS A 135 10.69 -36.93 -10.00
CA LYS A 135 11.23 -38.06 -10.78
C LYS A 135 10.36 -38.45 -11.97
N CYS A 136 9.07 -38.09 -11.90
CA CYS A 136 8.07 -38.40 -12.90
C CYS A 136 7.34 -37.13 -13.31
N TYR A 137 6.79 -37.12 -14.52
CA TYR A 137 5.85 -36.10 -14.95
C TYR A 137 4.49 -36.28 -14.24
N PRO A 138 3.72 -35.20 -14.04
CA PRO A 138 2.32 -35.34 -13.64
C PRO A 138 1.54 -36.15 -14.69
N ASP A 139 0.39 -36.70 -14.31
CA ASP A 139 -0.46 -37.42 -15.26
C ASP A 139 -1.05 -36.45 -16.30
N LEU A 140 -0.50 -36.51 -17.52
CA LEU A 140 -0.92 -35.70 -18.66
C LEU A 140 -1.84 -36.45 -19.62
N THR A 141 -2.28 -37.68 -19.30
CA THR A 141 -3.08 -38.51 -20.21
C THR A 141 -4.38 -37.81 -20.61
N HIS A 142 -5.05 -37.18 -19.65
CA HIS A 142 -6.27 -36.40 -19.87
C HIS A 142 -6.06 -35.10 -20.66
N TRP A 143 -4.81 -34.69 -20.90
CA TRP A 143 -4.49 -33.49 -21.69
C TRP A 143 -4.22 -33.81 -23.16
N ARG A 144 -4.13 -35.11 -23.51
CA ARG A 144 -3.93 -35.57 -24.88
C ARG A 144 -5.24 -35.47 -25.65
N GLU A 145 -5.46 -34.32 -26.28
CA GLU A 145 -6.57 -34.13 -27.23
C GLU A 145 -6.11 -34.42 -28.66
N GLU A 146 -6.80 -35.27 -29.41
CA GLU A 146 -6.42 -35.59 -30.81
C GLU A 146 -6.61 -34.41 -31.78
N LYS A 147 -7.28 -33.34 -31.34
CA LYS A 147 -7.84 -32.27 -32.17
C LYS A 147 -7.22 -30.89 -31.91
N GLY A 148 -5.91 -30.82 -31.63
CA GLY A 148 -5.21 -29.55 -31.34
C GLY A 148 -5.39 -28.43 -32.40
N ARG A 149 -5.45 -28.78 -33.69
CA ARG A 149 -5.71 -27.81 -34.76
C ARG A 149 -7.15 -27.29 -34.77
N GLU A 150 -8.11 -28.09 -34.34
CA GLU A 150 -9.51 -27.67 -34.24
C GLU A 150 -9.69 -26.71 -33.06
N LEU A 151 -9.07 -27.00 -31.91
CA LEU A 151 -9.05 -26.09 -30.75
C LEU A 151 -8.57 -24.69 -31.13
N LEU A 152 -7.45 -24.59 -31.86
CA LEU A 152 -6.90 -23.29 -32.24
C LEU A 152 -7.85 -22.50 -33.15
N LYS A 153 -8.52 -23.17 -34.10
CA LYS A 153 -9.53 -22.54 -34.97
C LYS A 153 -10.73 -22.03 -34.16
N GLU A 154 -11.17 -22.79 -33.16
CA GLU A 154 -12.26 -22.36 -32.28
C GLU A 154 -11.85 -21.17 -31.41
N ILE A 155 -10.63 -21.18 -30.86
CA ILE A 155 -10.07 -20.04 -30.11
C ILE A 155 -10.09 -18.78 -30.99
N GLN A 156 -9.60 -18.87 -32.23
CA GLN A 156 -9.58 -17.75 -33.18
C GLN A 156 -10.98 -17.19 -33.45
N LYS A 157 -11.99 -18.06 -33.58
CA LYS A 157 -13.39 -17.65 -33.78
C LYS A 157 -13.90 -16.75 -32.65
N TYR A 158 -13.55 -17.06 -31.40
CA TYR A 158 -13.95 -16.25 -30.25
C TYR A 158 -13.03 -15.04 -30.04
N ALA A 159 -11.72 -15.17 -30.33
CA ALA A 159 -10.72 -14.11 -30.16
C ALA A 159 -11.12 -12.80 -30.82
N VAL A 160 -11.76 -12.85 -32.00
CA VAL A 160 -12.19 -11.66 -32.75
C VAL A 160 -13.20 -10.80 -31.96
N LYS A 161 -14.02 -11.40 -31.09
CA LYS A 161 -15.02 -10.69 -30.28
C LYS A 161 -14.50 -10.18 -28.94
N MET A 162 -13.38 -10.72 -28.45
CA MET A 162 -12.89 -10.44 -27.10
C MET A 162 -12.45 -8.99 -26.87
N PRO A 163 -11.76 -8.30 -27.81
CA PRO A 163 -11.40 -6.89 -27.64
C PRO A 163 -12.61 -5.99 -27.35
N GLU A 164 -13.69 -6.12 -28.12
CA GLU A 164 -14.92 -5.34 -27.92
C GLU A 164 -15.57 -5.65 -26.56
N TYR A 165 -15.61 -6.93 -26.17
CA TYR A 165 -16.12 -7.35 -24.87
C TYR A 165 -15.35 -6.69 -23.71
N TYR A 166 -14.01 -6.75 -23.74
CA TYR A 166 -13.18 -6.17 -22.69
C TYR A 166 -13.30 -4.65 -22.63
N GLU A 167 -13.34 -3.98 -23.79
CA GLU A 167 -13.53 -2.54 -23.87
C GLU A 167 -14.88 -2.11 -23.26
N LYS A 168 -15.98 -2.80 -23.60
CA LYS A 168 -17.30 -2.50 -23.03
C LYS A 168 -17.35 -2.74 -21.52
N LYS A 169 -16.67 -3.78 -21.03
CA LYS A 169 -16.55 -4.05 -19.59
C LYS A 169 -15.80 -2.91 -18.87
N ALA A 170 -14.72 -2.41 -19.48
CA ALA A 170 -13.96 -1.28 -18.99
C ALA A 170 -14.77 0.02 -19.00
N ILE A 171 -15.54 0.29 -20.06
CA ILE A 171 -16.45 1.44 -20.15
C ILE A 171 -17.54 1.37 -19.07
N LEU A 172 -18.14 0.19 -18.86
CA LEU A 172 -19.16 0.02 -17.81
C LEU A 172 -18.63 0.41 -16.43
N ALA A 173 -17.41 -0.02 -16.09
CA ALA A 173 -16.77 0.34 -14.83
C ALA A 173 -16.51 1.86 -14.71
N LYS A 174 -16.03 2.51 -15.79
CA LYS A 174 -15.87 3.97 -15.83
C LYS A 174 -17.18 4.71 -15.60
N LEU A 175 -18.25 4.30 -16.29
CA LEU A 175 -19.57 4.92 -16.15
C LEU A 175 -20.13 4.75 -14.74
N LYS A 176 -19.96 3.57 -14.12
CA LYS A 176 -20.34 3.34 -12.71
C LYS A 176 -19.60 4.29 -11.76
N LEU A 177 -18.30 4.48 -11.96
CA LEU A 177 -17.49 5.40 -11.15
C LEU A 177 -17.95 6.86 -11.35
N GLU A 178 -18.16 7.29 -12.59
CA GLU A 178 -18.65 8.63 -12.91
C GLU A 178 -20.03 8.88 -12.30
N GLN A 179 -20.94 7.89 -12.36
CA GLN A 179 -22.24 7.96 -11.71
C GLN A 179 -22.10 8.19 -10.20
N GLN A 180 -21.17 7.48 -9.55
CA GLN A 180 -20.92 7.63 -8.12
C GLN A 180 -20.33 9.01 -7.75
N GLN A 181 -19.46 9.55 -8.60
CA GLN A 181 -18.90 10.90 -8.43
C GLN A 181 -20.00 11.96 -8.55
N ILE A 182 -20.82 11.87 -9.60
CA ILE A 182 -21.98 12.74 -9.81
C ILE A 182 -22.95 12.69 -8.64
N ASP A 183 -23.22 11.50 -8.10
CA ASP A 183 -24.10 11.37 -6.92
C ASP A 183 -23.50 12.05 -5.69
N THR A 184 -22.19 11.92 -5.47
CA THR A 184 -21.49 12.57 -4.35
C THR A 184 -21.51 14.10 -4.50
N GLU A 185 -21.15 14.62 -5.67
CA GLU A 185 -21.19 16.06 -5.97
C GLU A 185 -22.60 16.63 -5.82
N TYR A 186 -23.61 15.92 -6.32
CA TYR A 186 -24.99 16.36 -6.25
C TYR A 186 -25.50 16.42 -4.80
N HIS A 187 -25.06 15.49 -3.95
CA HIS A 187 -25.33 15.57 -2.51
C HIS A 187 -24.73 16.82 -1.86
N TYR A 188 -23.46 17.15 -2.15
CA TYR A 188 -22.85 18.39 -1.64
C TYR A 188 -23.52 19.64 -2.17
N PHE A 189 -23.88 19.65 -3.44
CA PHE A 189 -24.63 20.74 -4.04
C PHE A 189 -25.97 20.97 -3.31
N LYS A 190 -26.69 19.91 -2.94
CA LYS A 190 -27.94 20.02 -2.17
C LYS A 190 -27.72 20.55 -0.75
N ASP A 191 -26.73 20.02 -0.05
CA ASP A 191 -26.44 20.41 1.33
C ASP A 191 -25.99 21.88 1.39
N TYR A 192 -25.10 22.31 0.48
CA TYR A 192 -24.69 23.70 0.37
C TYR A 192 -25.88 24.65 0.15
N ASN A 193 -26.77 24.33 -0.79
CA ASN A 193 -27.93 25.19 -1.07
C ASN A 193 -28.91 25.23 0.10
N ARG A 194 -29.09 24.09 0.80
CA ARG A 194 -29.91 24.04 2.03
C ARG A 194 -29.33 24.94 3.12
N ASP A 195 -28.04 24.85 3.37
CA ASP A 195 -27.35 25.63 4.40
C ASP A 195 -27.32 27.13 4.06
N ALA A 196 -27.27 27.47 2.76
CA ALA A 196 -27.35 28.84 2.26
C ALA A 196 -28.80 29.40 2.22
N GLY A 197 -29.82 28.61 2.56
CA GLY A 197 -31.23 29.02 2.49
C GLY A 197 -31.73 29.25 1.05
N ILE A 198 -31.10 28.62 0.06
CA ILE A 198 -31.46 28.72 -1.35
C ILE A 198 -32.37 27.53 -1.71
N ASP A 199 -33.64 27.81 -1.96
CA ASP A 199 -34.58 26.78 -2.39
C ASP A 199 -34.23 26.26 -3.79
N THR A 200 -33.94 24.96 -3.89
CA THR A 200 -33.78 24.31 -5.18
C THR A 200 -35.11 24.26 -5.90
N VAL A 201 -35.22 24.95 -7.03
CA VAL A 201 -36.44 24.95 -7.87
C VAL A 201 -36.81 23.53 -8.25
N GLU A 202 -38.07 23.13 -8.04
CA GLU A 202 -38.59 21.84 -8.52
C GLU A 202 -38.55 21.81 -10.05
N ILE A 203 -37.86 20.80 -10.59
CA ILE A 203 -37.62 20.69 -12.03
C ILE A 203 -38.52 19.60 -12.61
N PRO A 204 -39.37 19.91 -13.61
CA PRO A 204 -40.23 18.90 -14.24
C PRO A 204 -39.40 17.83 -14.96
N CYS A 205 -39.69 16.55 -14.72
CA CYS A 205 -39.06 15.38 -15.38
C CYS A 205 -39.22 15.33 -16.93
N LYS A 206 -39.92 16.29 -17.55
CA LYS A 206 -40.21 16.31 -18.99
C LYS A 206 -39.08 16.92 -19.86
N ILE A 207 -38.04 17.49 -19.26
CA ILE A 207 -36.93 18.11 -19.99
C ILE A 207 -36.00 17.00 -20.55
N LYS A 208 -35.89 16.92 -21.88
CA LYS A 208 -35.11 15.88 -22.60
C LYS A 208 -33.74 16.34 -23.10
N SER A 209 -33.34 17.59 -22.84
CA SER A 209 -32.05 18.11 -23.29
C SER A 209 -30.89 17.39 -22.63
N SER A 210 -29.76 17.24 -23.33
CA SER A 210 -28.64 16.52 -22.76
C SER A 210 -27.90 17.30 -21.68
N ALA A 211 -27.24 16.60 -20.74
CA ALA A 211 -26.47 17.23 -19.68
C ALA A 211 -25.41 18.20 -20.25
N GLN A 212 -24.74 17.81 -21.34
CA GLN A 212 -23.77 18.68 -22.03
C GLN A 212 -24.39 19.98 -22.57
N LYS A 213 -25.60 19.93 -23.11
CA LYS A 213 -26.31 21.13 -23.58
C LYS A 213 -26.66 22.04 -22.41
N ILE A 214 -27.13 21.46 -21.30
CA ILE A 214 -27.44 22.21 -20.08
C ILE A 214 -26.19 22.89 -19.53
N LEU A 215 -25.06 22.18 -19.46
CA LEU A 215 -23.77 22.71 -19.01
C LEU A 215 -23.30 23.89 -19.87
N SER A 216 -23.42 23.78 -21.21
CA SER A 216 -23.06 24.88 -22.12
C SER A 216 -23.92 26.14 -21.93
N ILE A 217 -25.19 25.97 -21.53
CA ILE A 217 -26.10 27.07 -21.23
C ILE A 217 -25.76 27.66 -19.87
N LEU A 218 -25.50 26.82 -18.87
CA LEU A 218 -25.03 27.21 -17.53
C LEU A 218 -23.76 28.07 -17.62
N GLU A 219 -22.75 27.62 -18.37
CA GLU A 219 -21.50 28.36 -18.57
C GLU A 219 -21.74 29.73 -19.22
N SER A 220 -22.63 29.79 -20.22
CA SER A 220 -23.03 31.05 -20.86
C SER A 220 -23.72 32.00 -19.88
N CYS A 221 -24.52 31.48 -18.95
CA CYS A 221 -25.19 32.25 -17.90
C CYS A 221 -24.21 32.73 -16.82
N GLN A 222 -23.32 31.85 -16.34
CA GLN A 222 -22.28 32.18 -15.37
C GLN A 222 -21.34 33.26 -15.92
N THR A 223 -20.88 33.12 -17.17
CA THR A 223 -20.03 34.12 -17.84
C THR A 223 -20.71 35.48 -17.93
N ALA A 224 -22.00 35.52 -18.29
CA ALA A 224 -22.76 36.76 -18.33
C ALA A 224 -22.88 37.40 -16.94
N SER A 225 -23.17 36.59 -15.92
CA SER A 225 -23.27 37.04 -14.53
C SER A 225 -21.94 37.58 -13.99
N GLY A 226 -20.84 36.86 -14.17
CA GLY A 226 -19.50 37.29 -13.73
C GLY A 226 -18.99 38.54 -14.43
N GLN A 227 -19.43 38.80 -15.66
CA GLN A 227 -19.12 40.04 -16.39
C GLN A 227 -20.13 41.17 -16.11
N ASN A 228 -21.09 41.00 -15.18
CA ASN A 228 -22.21 41.92 -14.94
C ASN A 228 -22.97 42.32 -16.24
N ARG A 229 -23.06 41.39 -17.20
CA ARG A 229 -23.73 41.58 -18.49
C ARG A 229 -25.10 40.89 -18.49
N LYS A 230 -26.05 41.47 -19.23
CA LYS A 230 -27.33 40.81 -19.47
C LYS A 230 -27.13 39.53 -20.29
N ILE A 231 -27.86 38.47 -19.93
CA ILE A 231 -27.89 37.21 -20.69
C ILE A 231 -28.31 37.51 -22.14
N LYS A 232 -27.48 37.09 -23.10
CA LYS A 232 -27.72 37.30 -24.54
C LYS A 232 -29.06 36.70 -24.96
N TRP A 233 -29.76 37.35 -25.89
CA TRP A 233 -31.05 36.88 -26.40
C TRP A 233 -30.99 35.43 -26.92
N ARG A 234 -29.89 35.06 -27.59
CA ARG A 234 -29.65 33.68 -28.07
C ARG A 234 -29.67 32.67 -26.92
N THR A 235 -29.07 33.01 -25.78
CA THR A 235 -29.05 32.17 -24.57
C THR A 235 -30.44 32.08 -23.94
N LYS A 236 -31.21 33.17 -23.92
CA LYS A 236 -32.61 33.15 -23.46
C LYS A 236 -33.50 32.25 -24.32
N VAL A 237 -33.30 32.26 -25.64
CA VAL A 237 -33.98 31.32 -26.55
C VAL A 237 -33.57 29.88 -26.24
N LYS A 238 -32.27 29.62 -26.08
CA LYS A 238 -31.76 28.28 -25.69
C LYS A 238 -32.37 27.81 -24.36
N LEU A 239 -32.44 28.67 -23.34
CA LEU A 239 -33.06 28.36 -22.05
C LEU A 239 -34.52 27.92 -22.21
N ARG A 240 -35.31 28.68 -22.98
CA ARG A 240 -36.73 28.35 -23.20
C ARG A 240 -36.91 27.03 -23.96
N VAL A 241 -36.09 26.78 -24.97
CA VAL A 241 -36.17 25.58 -25.83
C VAL A 241 -35.66 24.34 -25.10
N PHE A 242 -34.52 24.45 -24.42
CA PHE A 242 -33.80 23.30 -23.88
C PHE A 242 -34.04 23.04 -22.39
N CYS A 243 -34.32 24.07 -21.59
CA CYS A 243 -34.53 23.95 -20.14
C CYS A 243 -36.00 24.19 -19.73
N GLY A 244 -36.86 24.53 -20.68
CA GLY A 244 -38.29 24.73 -20.46
C GLY A 244 -38.66 26.12 -19.94
N LYS A 245 -39.98 26.40 -19.96
CA LYS A 245 -40.52 27.74 -19.66
C LYS A 245 -40.26 28.15 -18.21
N SER A 246 -40.39 27.26 -17.24
CA SER A 246 -40.21 27.57 -15.81
C SER A 246 -38.80 28.07 -15.49
N ILE A 247 -37.76 27.36 -15.95
CA ILE A 247 -36.36 27.79 -15.77
C ILE A 247 -36.08 29.07 -16.56
N SER A 248 -36.64 29.21 -17.77
CA SER A 248 -36.43 30.43 -18.57
C SER A 248 -36.96 31.72 -17.93
N ARG A 249 -37.99 31.63 -17.06
CA ARG A 249 -38.53 32.79 -16.33
C ARG A 249 -37.55 33.30 -15.27
N LEU A 250 -36.72 32.43 -14.69
CA LEU A 250 -35.70 32.83 -13.70
C LEU A 250 -34.67 33.79 -14.30
N ALA A 251 -34.41 33.69 -15.62
CA ALA A 251 -33.52 34.61 -16.35
C ALA A 251 -34.02 36.06 -16.45
N GLU A 252 -35.25 36.31 -15.98
CA GLU A 252 -35.86 37.65 -15.91
C GLU A 252 -35.98 38.14 -14.45
N CYS A 253 -35.74 37.27 -13.46
CA CYS A 253 -35.95 37.55 -12.04
C CYS A 253 -34.63 37.60 -11.25
N ASP A 254 -33.85 36.51 -11.29
CA ASP A 254 -32.60 36.37 -10.52
C ASP A 254 -31.61 35.42 -11.22
N ASN A 255 -30.41 35.95 -11.51
CA ASN A 255 -29.35 35.19 -12.16
C ASN A 255 -28.81 34.06 -11.26
N ASN A 256 -28.78 34.25 -9.94
CA ASN A 256 -28.25 33.25 -9.01
C ASN A 256 -29.21 32.04 -8.92
N SER A 257 -30.50 32.30 -8.74
CA SER A 257 -31.55 31.25 -8.79
C SER A 257 -31.57 30.52 -10.13
N LEU A 258 -31.32 31.21 -11.25
CA LEU A 258 -31.18 30.57 -12.55
C LEU A 258 -29.97 29.62 -12.60
N ILE A 259 -28.81 30.05 -12.10
CA ILE A 259 -27.58 29.24 -12.07
C ILE A 259 -27.82 27.97 -11.22
N VAL A 260 -28.39 28.11 -10.03
CA VAL A 260 -28.70 26.99 -9.14
C VAL A 260 -29.71 26.03 -9.78
N ALA A 261 -30.76 26.55 -10.43
CA ALA A 261 -31.73 25.71 -11.16
C ALA A 261 -31.09 24.95 -12.33
N LEU A 262 -30.17 25.58 -13.07
CA LEU A 262 -29.44 24.93 -14.17
C LEU A 262 -28.45 23.87 -13.67
N GLN A 263 -27.75 24.12 -12.54
CA GLN A 263 -26.89 23.12 -11.89
C GLN A 263 -27.71 21.91 -11.40
N ASN A 264 -28.84 22.14 -10.74
CA ASN A 264 -29.74 21.07 -10.32
C ASN A 264 -30.24 20.25 -11.52
N LEU A 265 -30.64 20.92 -12.62
CA LEU A 265 -31.06 20.25 -13.86
C LEU A 265 -29.91 19.43 -14.47
N TYR A 266 -28.69 19.95 -14.46
CA TYR A 266 -27.50 19.26 -14.95
C TYR A 266 -27.29 17.94 -14.22
N TYR A 267 -27.25 17.95 -12.88
CA TYR A 267 -27.03 16.74 -12.09
C TYR A 267 -28.11 15.68 -12.31
N ILE A 268 -29.39 16.08 -12.29
CA ILE A 268 -30.51 15.18 -12.57
C ILE A 268 -30.35 14.54 -13.95
N ARG A 269 -30.06 15.35 -14.97
CA ARG A 269 -29.96 14.86 -16.34
C ARG A 269 -28.74 13.98 -16.56
N LYS A 270 -27.58 14.37 -16.02
CA LYS A 270 -26.33 13.61 -16.11
C LYS A 270 -26.49 12.23 -15.47
N SER A 271 -27.10 12.15 -14.28
CA SER A 271 -27.40 10.87 -13.63
C SER A 271 -28.34 9.99 -14.47
N MET A 272 -29.39 10.57 -15.09
CA MET A 272 -30.27 9.80 -15.97
C MET A 272 -29.56 9.27 -17.22
N GLU A 273 -28.68 10.06 -17.84
CA GLU A 273 -27.91 9.66 -19.01
C GLU A 273 -26.94 8.52 -18.68
N LEU A 274 -26.15 8.68 -17.61
CA LEU A 274 -25.24 7.65 -17.15
C LEU A 274 -25.97 6.35 -16.81
N LYS A 275 -27.09 6.40 -16.10
CA LYS A 275 -27.91 5.20 -15.79
C LYS A 275 -28.39 4.49 -17.06
N GLN A 276 -28.84 5.25 -18.06
CA GLN A 276 -29.28 4.67 -19.33
C GLN A 276 -28.12 4.01 -20.10
N GLU A 277 -26.95 4.65 -20.15
CA GLU A 277 -25.75 4.08 -20.80
C GLU A 277 -25.24 2.83 -20.07
N ILE A 278 -25.20 2.86 -18.73
CA ILE A 278 -24.86 1.71 -17.88
C ILE A 278 -25.80 0.54 -18.18
N GLU A 279 -27.11 0.79 -18.25
CA GLU A 279 -28.10 -0.25 -18.53
C GLU A 279 -27.90 -0.87 -19.92
N GLN A 280 -27.70 -0.05 -20.96
CA GLN A 280 -27.47 -0.51 -22.32
C GLN A 280 -26.23 -1.41 -22.44
N ILE A 281 -25.11 -0.99 -21.84
CA ILE A 281 -23.87 -1.76 -21.89
C ILE A 281 -24.01 -3.04 -21.04
N SER A 282 -24.66 -2.95 -19.88
CA SER A 282 -24.93 -4.12 -19.03
C SER A 282 -25.77 -5.17 -19.76
N GLN A 283 -26.81 -4.74 -20.49
CA GLN A 283 -27.63 -5.63 -21.32
C GLN A 283 -26.82 -6.29 -22.44
N TYR A 284 -25.91 -5.56 -23.09
CA TYR A 284 -25.01 -6.15 -24.09
C TYR A 284 -24.11 -7.23 -23.46
N LEU A 285 -23.47 -6.92 -22.34
CA LEU A 285 -22.53 -7.84 -21.67
C LEU A 285 -23.24 -9.07 -21.07
N ALA A 286 -24.53 -8.96 -20.77
CA ALA A 286 -25.35 -10.06 -20.27
C ALA A 286 -25.94 -10.98 -21.36
N LYS A 287 -25.73 -10.67 -22.65
CA LYS A 287 -26.22 -11.53 -23.73
C LYS A 287 -25.59 -12.93 -23.63
N PRO A 288 -26.38 -14.02 -23.73
CA PRO A 288 -25.86 -15.39 -23.58
C PRO A 288 -24.69 -15.72 -24.51
N ASP A 289 -24.72 -15.26 -25.77
CA ASP A 289 -23.68 -15.53 -26.76
C ASP A 289 -22.34 -14.85 -26.42
N ILE A 290 -22.39 -13.70 -25.74
CA ILE A 290 -21.20 -12.96 -25.28
C ILE A 290 -20.60 -13.62 -24.04
N VAL A 291 -21.44 -13.98 -23.07
CA VAL A 291 -21.00 -14.66 -21.84
C VAL A 291 -20.41 -16.04 -22.16
N GLU A 292 -21.07 -16.80 -23.03
CA GLU A 292 -20.58 -18.09 -23.49
C GLU A 292 -19.27 -17.95 -24.27
N ALA A 293 -19.13 -16.92 -25.11
CA ALA A 293 -17.91 -16.66 -25.86
C ALA A 293 -16.70 -16.38 -24.96
N GLU A 294 -16.85 -15.57 -23.91
CA GLU A 294 -15.74 -15.28 -22.96
C GLU A 294 -15.31 -16.54 -22.22
N LYS A 295 -16.29 -17.29 -21.69
CA LYS A 295 -16.04 -18.55 -20.98
C LYS A 295 -15.36 -19.56 -21.89
N ALA A 296 -15.90 -19.76 -23.11
CA ALA A 296 -15.35 -20.68 -24.10
C ALA A 296 -13.94 -20.28 -24.51
N TYR A 297 -13.67 -18.99 -24.75
CA TYR A 297 -12.34 -18.51 -25.12
C TYR A 297 -11.29 -18.87 -24.07
N ARG A 298 -11.61 -18.67 -22.78
CA ARG A 298 -10.72 -19.02 -21.67
C ARG A 298 -10.52 -20.52 -21.54
N GLU A 299 -11.61 -21.30 -21.54
CA GLU A 299 -11.56 -22.75 -21.38
C GLU A 299 -10.82 -23.43 -22.53
N LEU A 300 -11.08 -23.03 -23.78
CA LEU A 300 -10.38 -23.52 -24.97
C LEU A 300 -8.91 -23.11 -24.94
N SER A 301 -8.58 -21.87 -24.55
CA SER A 301 -7.19 -21.42 -24.37
C SER A 301 -6.43 -22.31 -23.36
N LEU A 302 -7.06 -22.64 -22.23
CA LEU A 302 -6.47 -23.52 -21.22
C LEU A 302 -6.30 -24.95 -21.72
N ARG A 303 -7.29 -25.50 -22.41
CA ARG A 303 -7.22 -26.83 -23.03
C ARG A 303 -6.12 -26.89 -24.07
N TYR A 304 -6.01 -25.89 -24.94
CA TYR A 304 -4.95 -25.82 -25.95
C TYR A 304 -3.56 -25.71 -25.31
N PHE A 305 -3.41 -24.93 -24.24
CA PHE A 305 -2.15 -24.85 -23.49
C PHE A 305 -1.76 -26.22 -22.89
N LYS A 306 -2.71 -26.89 -22.23
CA LYS A 306 -2.52 -28.25 -21.69
C LYS A 306 -2.16 -29.26 -22.78
N TYR A 307 -2.82 -29.19 -23.93
CA TYR A 307 -2.51 -30.02 -25.09
C TYR A 307 -1.06 -29.83 -25.55
N GLN A 308 -0.60 -28.59 -25.70
CA GLN A 308 0.79 -28.31 -26.10
C GLN A 308 1.81 -28.86 -25.10
N LEU A 309 1.56 -28.73 -23.80
CA LEU A 309 2.38 -29.35 -22.76
C LEU A 309 2.39 -30.87 -22.86
N SER A 310 1.24 -31.50 -23.13
CA SER A 310 1.13 -32.94 -23.30
C SER A 310 1.97 -33.46 -24.48
N LEU A 311 2.09 -32.68 -25.55
CA LEU A 311 2.96 -32.99 -26.70
C LEU A 311 4.43 -32.87 -26.33
N LYS A 312 4.81 -31.78 -25.64
CA LYS A 312 6.20 -31.53 -25.22
C LYS A 312 6.76 -32.66 -24.36
N TYR A 313 5.95 -33.22 -23.45
CA TYR A 313 6.37 -34.28 -22.53
C TYR A 313 5.89 -35.69 -22.93
N LYS A 314 5.39 -35.88 -24.16
CA LYS A 314 4.76 -37.14 -24.61
C LYS A 314 5.67 -38.38 -24.55
N SER A 315 6.97 -38.20 -24.78
CA SER A 315 7.94 -39.27 -25.04
C SER A 315 8.69 -39.80 -23.81
N ASN A 316 8.55 -39.17 -22.63
CA ASN A 316 9.41 -39.46 -21.50
C ASN A 316 8.59 -40.07 -20.35
N THR A 317 8.89 -41.33 -20.00
CA THR A 317 8.31 -41.99 -18.81
C THR A 317 9.06 -41.64 -17.53
N GLN A 318 10.34 -41.27 -17.63
CA GLN A 318 11.17 -40.80 -16.53
C GLN A 318 11.69 -39.39 -16.82
N ARG A 319 11.67 -38.54 -15.79
CA ARG A 319 12.12 -37.16 -15.88
C ARG A 319 13.64 -37.08 -15.75
N LYS A 320 14.30 -36.30 -16.61
CA LYS A 320 15.74 -36.04 -16.49
C LYS A 320 16.00 -35.25 -15.19
N GLN A 321 16.92 -35.73 -14.37
CA GLN A 321 17.38 -35.03 -13.17
C GLN A 321 18.69 -34.30 -13.48
N PHE A 322 18.87 -33.15 -12.84
CA PHE A 322 20.03 -32.28 -13.03
C PHE A 322 20.84 -32.17 -11.73
N SER A 323 22.14 -31.95 -11.87
CA SER A 323 23.06 -31.65 -10.78
C SER A 323 23.37 -30.14 -10.72
N HIS A 324 24.09 -29.70 -9.68
CA HIS A 324 24.57 -28.31 -9.60
C HIS A 324 25.44 -27.92 -10.80
N GLU A 325 26.27 -28.85 -11.32
CA GLU A 325 27.08 -28.57 -12.50
C GLU A 325 26.21 -28.34 -13.73
N ASP A 326 25.13 -29.10 -13.89
CA ASP A 326 24.21 -28.96 -15.02
C ASP A 326 23.51 -27.60 -15.05
N LEU A 327 23.15 -27.06 -13.89
CA LEU A 327 22.53 -25.73 -13.77
C LEU A 327 23.41 -24.59 -14.30
N THR A 328 24.71 -24.84 -14.50
CA THR A 328 25.66 -23.86 -15.04
C THR A 328 26.17 -24.28 -16.40
N ARG A 329 26.57 -25.54 -16.60
CA ARG A 329 27.22 -26.01 -17.82
C ARG A 329 26.25 -26.48 -18.90
N ASN A 330 25.06 -26.95 -18.52
CA ASN A 330 24.09 -27.61 -19.41
C ASN A 330 22.74 -26.91 -19.38
N ILE A 331 22.72 -25.57 -19.36
CA ILE A 331 21.49 -24.79 -19.22
C ILE A 331 20.48 -25.06 -20.33
N PHE A 332 20.94 -25.37 -21.55
CA PHE A 332 20.07 -25.75 -22.67
C PHE A 332 19.21 -26.99 -22.37
N ASP A 333 19.79 -28.02 -21.75
CA ASP A 333 19.03 -29.22 -21.38
C ASP A 333 18.07 -28.94 -20.22
N VAL A 334 18.51 -28.10 -19.27
CA VAL A 334 17.66 -27.65 -18.15
C VAL A 334 16.45 -26.89 -18.69
N THR A 335 16.62 -25.95 -19.62
CA THR A 335 15.51 -25.14 -20.17
C THR A 335 14.63 -25.92 -21.15
N LYS A 336 15.17 -26.97 -21.79
CA LYS A 336 14.36 -27.92 -22.55
C LYS A 336 13.37 -28.66 -21.66
N GLU A 337 13.80 -29.05 -20.45
CA GLU A 337 13.00 -29.74 -19.45
C GLU A 337 12.14 -28.79 -18.58
N TYR A 338 12.65 -27.60 -18.30
CA TYR A 338 12.04 -26.54 -17.48
C TYR A 338 12.09 -25.21 -18.27
N PRO A 339 11.14 -24.98 -19.21
CA PRO A 339 11.18 -23.80 -20.09
C PRO A 339 11.00 -22.47 -19.36
N VAL A 340 10.61 -22.49 -18.08
CA VAL A 340 10.45 -21.32 -17.23
C VAL A 340 11.48 -21.37 -16.11
N VAL A 341 12.40 -20.42 -16.08
CA VAL A 341 13.37 -20.25 -15.00
C VAL A 341 13.03 -19.03 -14.18
N LEU A 342 12.95 -19.18 -12.85
CA LEU A 342 12.65 -18.11 -11.92
C LEU A 342 13.90 -17.78 -11.09
N SER A 343 14.26 -16.51 -10.93
CA SER A 343 15.35 -16.09 -10.03
C SER A 343 15.23 -14.64 -9.60
N THR A 344 16.11 -14.14 -8.73
CA THR A 344 16.24 -12.69 -8.53
C THR A 344 16.94 -12.05 -9.74
N THR A 345 16.70 -10.75 -9.98
CA THR A 345 17.38 -10.00 -11.06
C THR A 345 18.90 -10.03 -10.88
N PHE A 346 19.37 -9.88 -9.64
CA PHE A 346 20.78 -10.00 -9.29
C PHE A 346 21.39 -11.34 -9.71
N SER A 347 20.62 -12.43 -9.62
CA SER A 347 21.10 -13.78 -9.92
C SER A 347 20.85 -14.20 -11.37
N ALA A 348 20.29 -13.32 -12.21
CA ALA A 348 19.83 -13.67 -13.56
C ALA A 348 20.93 -14.37 -14.38
N ARG A 349 22.10 -13.74 -14.47
CA ARG A 349 23.27 -14.25 -15.21
C ARG A 349 23.95 -15.45 -14.54
N SER A 350 23.76 -15.67 -13.25
CA SER A 350 24.38 -16.80 -12.55
C SER A 350 23.84 -18.17 -12.97
N ASN A 351 22.79 -18.19 -13.81
CA ASN A 351 22.13 -19.37 -14.32
C ASN A 351 22.45 -19.64 -15.80
N VAL A 352 23.32 -18.85 -16.45
CA VAL A 352 23.54 -18.91 -17.90
C VAL A 352 25.04 -18.72 -18.22
N ASN A 353 25.53 -19.36 -19.29
CA ASN A 353 26.89 -19.16 -19.83
C ASN A 353 26.88 -18.17 -20.99
N ASP A 354 28.05 -17.69 -21.43
CA ASP A 354 28.19 -16.63 -22.46
C ASP A 354 27.63 -16.98 -23.86
N ILE A 355 27.29 -18.24 -24.12
CA ILE A 355 26.88 -18.75 -25.44
C ILE A 355 25.37 -18.98 -25.52
N ASP A 356 24.73 -19.29 -24.38
CA ASP A 356 23.30 -19.63 -24.33
C ASP A 356 22.49 -18.40 -23.94
N CYS A 357 21.38 -18.13 -24.63
CA CYS A 357 20.45 -17.07 -24.27
C CYS A 357 19.04 -17.63 -24.25
N PHE A 358 18.24 -17.19 -23.28
CA PHE A 358 16.80 -17.37 -23.29
C PHE A 358 16.19 -16.62 -24.48
N ASP A 359 15.06 -17.10 -24.95
CA ASP A 359 14.29 -16.33 -25.93
C ASP A 359 13.76 -15.04 -25.28
N TYR A 360 13.31 -15.12 -24.03
CA TYR A 360 12.76 -13.98 -23.29
C TYR A 360 13.34 -13.84 -21.89
N ILE A 361 13.50 -12.60 -21.44
CA ILE A 361 13.55 -12.23 -20.03
C ILE A 361 12.32 -11.39 -19.67
N ILE A 362 11.67 -11.71 -18.56
CA ILE A 362 10.60 -10.88 -17.97
C ILE A 362 11.13 -10.34 -16.64
N MET A 363 11.22 -9.02 -16.50
CA MET A 363 11.68 -8.38 -15.27
C MET A 363 10.49 -7.77 -14.53
N ASP A 364 10.03 -8.40 -13.46
CA ASP A 364 8.96 -7.88 -12.60
C ASP A 364 9.51 -6.99 -11.49
N GLU A 365 8.74 -5.99 -11.09
CA GLU A 365 9.14 -4.93 -10.15
C GLU A 365 10.40 -4.16 -10.61
N ALA A 366 10.52 -3.91 -11.92
CA ALA A 366 11.67 -3.23 -12.53
C ALA A 366 11.87 -1.77 -12.07
N SER A 367 10.87 -1.15 -11.42
CA SER A 367 11.03 0.16 -10.77
C SER A 367 11.93 0.10 -9.52
N GLN A 368 12.09 -1.08 -8.91
CA GLN A 368 12.98 -1.30 -7.77
C GLN A 368 14.38 -1.79 -8.17
N VAL A 369 14.60 -2.04 -9.47
CA VAL A 369 15.87 -2.54 -9.99
C VAL A 369 16.74 -1.36 -10.39
N ASP A 370 18.00 -1.36 -9.94
CA ASP A 370 19.00 -0.39 -10.37
C ASP A 370 19.48 -0.68 -11.81
N VAL A 371 19.97 0.35 -12.49
CA VAL A 371 20.38 0.27 -13.91
C VAL A 371 21.48 -0.75 -14.17
N VAL A 372 22.41 -0.95 -13.22
CA VAL A 372 23.54 -1.87 -13.38
C VAL A 372 23.03 -3.30 -13.32
N THR A 373 22.27 -3.65 -12.28
CA THR A 373 21.66 -4.97 -12.13
C THR A 373 20.72 -5.31 -13.30
N GLY A 374 19.89 -4.34 -13.73
CA GLY A 374 18.97 -4.53 -14.85
C GLY A 374 19.68 -4.73 -16.18
N ALA A 375 20.72 -3.92 -16.48
CA ALA A 375 21.52 -4.07 -17.69
C ALA A 375 22.18 -5.46 -17.75
N LEU A 376 22.78 -5.91 -16.65
CA LEU A 376 23.36 -7.25 -16.61
C LEU A 376 22.33 -8.35 -16.87
N ALA A 377 21.11 -8.21 -16.36
CA ALA A 377 20.05 -9.18 -16.60
C ALA A 377 19.63 -9.25 -18.09
N LEU A 378 19.68 -8.14 -18.84
CA LEU A 378 19.40 -8.16 -20.29
C LEU A 378 20.39 -9.00 -21.12
N SER A 379 21.57 -9.31 -20.57
CA SER A 379 22.59 -10.09 -21.27
C SER A 379 22.23 -11.56 -21.49
N VAL A 380 21.16 -12.06 -20.85
CA VAL A 380 20.80 -13.48 -20.86
C VAL A 380 19.71 -13.82 -21.87
N ALA A 381 19.15 -12.84 -22.58
CA ALA A 381 17.98 -13.05 -23.42
C ALA A 381 17.94 -12.20 -24.70
N GLN A 382 17.20 -12.70 -25.69
CA GLN A 382 17.00 -12.05 -26.99
C GLN A 382 15.88 -11.01 -27.00
N ASN A 383 14.86 -11.22 -26.15
CA ASN A 383 13.70 -10.34 -25.99
C ASN A 383 13.49 -10.00 -24.52
N ALA A 384 12.91 -8.83 -24.22
CA ALA A 384 12.66 -8.37 -22.86
C ALA A 384 11.26 -7.79 -22.68
N VAL A 385 10.61 -8.20 -21.59
CA VAL A 385 9.39 -7.59 -21.08
C VAL A 385 9.71 -6.96 -19.73
N ILE A 386 9.70 -5.63 -19.68
CA ILE A 386 10.00 -4.88 -18.46
C ILE A 386 8.69 -4.55 -17.78
N VAL A 387 8.48 -5.07 -16.58
CA VAL A 387 7.23 -4.95 -15.83
C VAL A 387 7.51 -4.22 -14.52
N GLY A 388 6.74 -3.19 -14.22
CA GLY A 388 6.90 -2.44 -12.98
C GLY A 388 5.84 -1.37 -12.81
N ASP A 389 6.06 -0.47 -11.88
CA ASP A 389 5.17 0.67 -11.66
C ASP A 389 6.01 1.88 -11.26
N SER A 390 6.00 2.89 -12.12
CA SER A 390 6.74 4.13 -11.94
C SER A 390 6.22 4.98 -10.78
N LYS A 391 5.02 4.69 -10.25
CA LYS A 391 4.38 5.37 -9.12
C LYS A 391 4.46 4.58 -7.81
N GLN A 392 5.10 3.40 -7.79
CA GLN A 392 5.44 2.66 -6.57
C GLN A 392 6.93 2.83 -6.20
N LEU A 393 7.37 2.13 -5.16
CA LEU A 393 8.71 2.29 -4.58
C LEU A 393 9.84 2.17 -5.62
N PRO A 394 10.75 3.16 -5.70
CA PRO A 394 11.94 3.08 -6.53
C PRO A 394 13.01 2.18 -5.88
N ASN A 395 14.13 2.01 -6.57
CA ASN A 395 15.31 1.39 -5.99
C ASN A 395 15.85 2.21 -4.81
N VAL A 396 16.19 1.54 -3.71
CA VAL A 396 16.74 2.19 -2.51
C VAL A 396 18.26 2.26 -2.63
N ILE A 397 18.80 3.46 -2.53
CA ILE A 397 20.23 3.73 -2.67
C ILE A 397 20.76 4.28 -1.35
N SER A 398 21.84 3.67 -0.83
CA SER A 398 22.49 4.16 0.38
C SER A 398 23.22 5.48 0.09
N GLU A 399 23.38 6.35 1.10
CA GLU A 399 24.15 7.60 0.94
C GLU A 399 25.58 7.34 0.43
N LYS A 400 26.19 6.24 0.88
CA LYS A 400 27.51 5.82 0.42
C LYS A 400 27.52 5.49 -1.07
N ASP A 401 26.55 4.69 -1.54
CA ASP A 401 26.47 4.30 -2.95
C ASP A 401 26.12 5.49 -3.84
N ARG A 402 25.28 6.42 -3.34
CA ARG A 402 24.99 7.69 -4.00
C ARG A 402 26.26 8.50 -4.24
N TYR A 403 27.05 8.74 -3.19
CA TYR A 403 28.31 9.48 -3.30
C TYR A 403 29.28 8.85 -4.32
N LEU A 404 29.40 7.51 -4.29
CA LEU A 404 30.25 6.79 -5.24
C LEU A 404 29.73 6.90 -6.68
N ALA A 405 28.43 6.74 -6.88
CA ALA A 405 27.81 6.85 -8.20
C ALA A 405 27.94 8.26 -8.79
N GLU A 406 27.76 9.30 -7.98
CA GLU A 406 27.95 10.70 -8.38
C GLU A 406 29.41 10.97 -8.80
N ALA A 407 30.38 10.46 -8.04
CA ALA A 407 31.80 10.59 -8.39
C ALA A 407 32.14 9.90 -9.73
N VAL A 408 31.56 8.71 -9.99
CA VAL A 408 31.71 8.01 -11.29
C VAL A 408 31.05 8.82 -12.41
N SER A 409 29.83 9.31 -12.21
CA SER A 409 29.11 10.10 -13.22
C SER A 409 29.81 11.41 -13.58
N GLN A 410 30.56 12.00 -12.66
CA GLN A 410 31.39 13.18 -12.94
C GLN A 410 32.69 12.84 -13.68
N SER A 411 33.18 11.61 -13.52
CA SER A 411 34.45 11.16 -14.09
C SER A 411 34.33 10.58 -15.50
N TYR A 412 33.13 10.12 -15.88
CA TYR A 412 32.85 9.47 -17.15
C TYR A 412 31.65 10.12 -17.85
N PRO A 413 31.62 10.20 -19.20
CA PRO A 413 30.48 10.73 -19.95
C PRO A 413 29.34 9.71 -19.99
N ILE A 414 28.66 9.52 -18.86
CA ILE A 414 27.50 8.65 -18.74
C ILE A 414 26.26 9.45 -19.12
N ASP A 415 25.48 8.94 -20.07
CA ASP A 415 24.19 9.53 -20.45
C ASP A 415 23.20 9.47 -19.28
N ASP A 416 22.43 10.54 -19.07
CA ASP A 416 21.50 10.70 -17.94
C ASP A 416 20.47 9.57 -17.82
N ASN A 417 20.14 8.90 -18.93
CA ASN A 417 19.23 7.76 -18.93
C ASN A 417 19.83 6.51 -18.28
N TYR A 418 21.13 6.49 -17.98
CA TYR A 418 21.81 5.47 -17.17
C TYR A 418 22.21 5.98 -15.78
N ASN A 419 21.67 7.11 -15.34
CA ASN A 419 21.99 7.66 -14.02
C ASN A 419 21.53 6.70 -12.90
N TYR A 420 22.49 6.08 -12.23
CA TYR A 420 22.26 5.09 -11.18
C TYR A 420 21.46 5.64 -9.98
N VAL A 421 21.58 6.94 -9.70
CA VAL A 421 20.97 7.59 -8.54
C VAL A 421 19.52 8.01 -8.82
N GLU A 422 19.26 8.55 -10.00
CA GLU A 422 18.00 9.25 -10.31
C GLU A 422 17.00 8.41 -11.12
N VAL A 423 17.48 7.32 -11.73
CA VAL A 423 16.72 6.56 -12.72
C VAL A 423 16.69 5.09 -12.34
N SER A 424 15.48 4.56 -12.10
CA SER A 424 15.28 3.11 -11.99
C SER A 424 15.41 2.45 -13.36
N PHE A 425 15.65 1.14 -13.37
CA PHE A 425 15.81 0.42 -14.64
C PHE A 425 14.56 0.50 -15.54
N LEU A 426 13.35 0.47 -14.96
CA LEU A 426 12.10 0.71 -15.70
C LEU A 426 12.11 2.06 -16.42
N LYS A 427 12.50 3.13 -15.71
CA LYS A 427 12.53 4.49 -16.26
C LYS A 427 13.62 4.63 -17.32
N SER A 428 14.80 4.04 -17.09
CA SER A 428 15.91 4.01 -18.03
C SER A 428 15.51 3.40 -19.38
N VAL A 429 14.97 2.17 -19.37
CA VAL A 429 14.48 1.51 -20.60
C VAL A 429 13.40 2.36 -21.29
N SER A 430 12.49 2.95 -20.51
CA SER A 430 11.41 3.77 -21.06
C SER A 430 11.90 5.05 -21.72
N GLN A 431 12.98 5.66 -21.22
CA GLN A 431 13.56 6.88 -21.79
C GLN A 431 14.44 6.59 -23.02
N LEU A 432 15.25 5.52 -22.96
CA LEU A 432 16.11 5.11 -24.08
C LEU A 432 15.31 4.61 -25.28
N PHE A 433 14.15 4.00 -25.03
CA PHE A 433 13.28 3.47 -26.07
C PHE A 433 11.89 4.12 -26.01
N PRO A 434 11.73 5.37 -26.48
CA PRO A 434 10.43 6.04 -26.46
C PRO A 434 9.39 5.38 -27.39
N ASN A 435 9.85 4.70 -28.44
CA ASN A 435 9.01 4.08 -29.47
C ASN A 435 8.63 2.62 -29.19
N VAL A 436 9.18 1.98 -28.15
CA VAL A 436 8.72 0.62 -27.80
C VAL A 436 7.34 0.69 -27.16
N PRO A 437 6.49 -0.32 -27.35
CA PRO A 437 5.16 -0.30 -26.76
C PRO A 437 5.24 -0.24 -25.23
N LYS A 438 4.54 0.76 -24.68
CA LYS A 438 4.31 0.93 -23.24
C LYS A 438 2.83 0.71 -22.97
N THR A 439 2.50 -0.34 -22.21
CA THR A 439 1.12 -0.66 -21.87
C THR A 439 0.87 -0.42 -20.40
N LEU A 440 0.01 0.55 -20.08
CA LEU A 440 -0.52 0.72 -18.73
C LEU A 440 -1.69 -0.25 -18.51
N LEU A 441 -1.58 -1.13 -17.52
CA LEU A 441 -2.70 -1.96 -17.06
C LEU A 441 -3.64 -1.07 -16.24
N LYS A 442 -4.86 -0.83 -16.73
CA LYS A 442 -5.76 0.17 -16.12
C LYS A 442 -6.76 -0.46 -15.16
N GLU A 443 -7.16 -1.70 -15.40
CA GLU A 443 -8.24 -2.37 -14.71
C GLU A 443 -7.81 -2.92 -13.34
N HIS A 444 -8.36 -2.36 -12.27
CA HIS A 444 -8.02 -2.68 -10.88
C HIS A 444 -9.04 -3.62 -10.22
N TYR A 445 -8.57 -4.71 -9.59
CA TYR A 445 -9.41 -5.79 -9.03
C TYR A 445 -9.18 -6.09 -7.54
N ARG A 446 -8.41 -5.27 -6.82
CA ARG A 446 -7.95 -5.59 -5.45
C ARG A 446 -8.74 -4.86 -4.37
N CYS A 447 -8.62 -3.54 -4.35
CA CYS A 447 -9.12 -2.68 -3.28
C CYS A 447 -10.54 -2.27 -3.60
N HIS A 448 -11.33 -2.07 -2.54
CA HIS A 448 -12.64 -1.43 -2.64
C HIS A 448 -12.52 -0.10 -3.43
N PRO A 449 -13.49 0.25 -4.30
CA PRO A 449 -13.40 1.41 -5.18
C PRO A 449 -13.00 2.70 -4.48
N LYS A 450 -13.59 3.01 -3.32
CA LYS A 450 -13.26 4.21 -2.54
C LYS A 450 -11.82 4.27 -2.04
N ILE A 451 -11.18 3.13 -1.76
CA ILE A 451 -9.78 3.10 -1.31
C ILE A 451 -8.85 3.43 -2.49
N ILE A 452 -8.97 2.66 -3.57
CA ILE A 452 -8.08 2.82 -4.72
C ILE A 452 -8.38 4.12 -5.48
N ASN A 453 -9.61 4.65 -5.44
CA ASN A 453 -9.95 5.90 -6.14
C ASN A 453 -9.14 7.09 -5.63
N PHE A 454 -8.77 7.12 -4.33
CA PHE A 454 -7.82 8.12 -3.83
C PHE A 454 -6.49 8.02 -4.58
N CYS A 455 -5.89 6.84 -4.63
CA CYS A 455 -4.63 6.62 -5.34
C CYS A 455 -4.78 6.93 -6.84
N ASN A 456 -5.92 6.55 -7.44
CA ASN A 456 -6.22 6.80 -8.84
C ASN A 456 -6.19 8.29 -9.16
N GLN A 457 -6.89 9.11 -8.39
CA GLN A 457 -6.92 10.56 -8.56
C GLN A 457 -5.57 11.21 -8.23
N LYS A 458 -4.91 10.76 -7.16
CA LYS A 458 -3.70 11.40 -6.62
C LYS A 458 -2.42 11.04 -7.39
N PHE A 459 -2.26 9.78 -7.80
CA PHE A 459 -0.99 9.27 -8.34
C PHE A 459 -1.05 8.79 -9.79
N TYR A 460 -2.26 8.48 -10.30
CA TYR A 460 -2.46 7.91 -11.64
C TYR A 460 -3.38 8.76 -12.52
N GLU A 461 -3.62 10.03 -12.17
CA GLU A 461 -4.35 11.00 -13.01
C GLU A 461 -5.77 10.54 -13.43
N GLY A 462 -6.39 9.66 -12.63
CA GLY A 462 -7.71 9.09 -12.93
C GLY A 462 -7.73 8.03 -14.02
N GLU A 463 -6.56 7.53 -14.47
CA GLU A 463 -6.48 6.55 -15.56
C GLU A 463 -6.93 5.14 -15.18
N LEU A 464 -6.92 4.79 -13.88
CA LEU A 464 -7.34 3.45 -13.43
C LEU A 464 -8.84 3.27 -13.57
N ILE A 465 -9.22 2.05 -13.91
CA ILE A 465 -10.60 1.58 -14.09
C ILE A 465 -10.92 0.65 -12.94
N LEU A 466 -11.85 1.05 -12.07
CA LEU A 466 -12.15 0.35 -10.82
C LEU A 466 -13.15 -0.78 -11.11
N MET A 467 -12.68 -2.03 -11.09
CA MET A 467 -13.47 -3.20 -11.49
C MET A 467 -14.15 -3.91 -10.32
N THR A 468 -13.77 -3.58 -9.09
CA THR A 468 -14.44 -4.03 -7.86
C THR A 468 -15.76 -3.28 -7.68
N ASP A 469 -16.75 -3.93 -7.10
CA ASP A 469 -18.03 -3.28 -6.79
C ASP A 469 -18.00 -2.58 -5.43
N ASP A 470 -18.78 -1.51 -5.30
CA ASP A 470 -19.13 -0.84 -4.05
C ASP A 470 -20.60 -1.19 -3.77
N VAL A 471 -20.86 -1.92 -2.67
CA VAL A 471 -22.21 -2.36 -2.30
C VAL A 471 -22.81 -1.50 -1.19
N GLY A 472 -22.23 -0.33 -0.93
CA GLY A 472 -22.71 0.63 0.06
C GLY A 472 -22.17 0.40 1.47
N GLU A 473 -21.01 -0.26 1.60
CA GLU A 473 -20.32 -0.43 2.87
C GLU A 473 -19.95 0.93 3.48
N LYS A 474 -20.20 1.09 4.79
CA LYS A 474 -19.96 2.36 5.49
C LYS A 474 -18.58 2.45 6.15
N ASP A 475 -17.93 1.32 6.38
CA ASP A 475 -16.68 1.20 7.13
C ASP A 475 -15.48 0.89 6.21
N VAL A 476 -15.41 1.57 5.06
CA VAL A 476 -14.35 1.36 4.05
C VAL A 476 -13.10 2.19 4.36
N LEU A 477 -13.29 3.45 4.71
CA LEU A 477 -12.21 4.36 5.07
C LEU A 477 -12.46 4.89 6.49
N GLY A 478 -11.37 5.14 7.22
CA GLY A 478 -11.45 5.78 8.53
C GLY A 478 -10.17 6.53 8.87
N VAL A 479 -10.30 7.60 9.64
CA VAL A 479 -9.18 8.31 10.27
C VAL A 479 -9.38 8.29 11.77
N LYS A 480 -8.33 7.92 12.48
CA LYS A 480 -8.22 8.05 13.93
C LYS A 480 -7.13 9.06 14.26
N THR A 481 -7.51 10.23 14.74
CA THR A 481 -6.58 11.32 15.06
C THR A 481 -6.07 11.21 16.49
N SER A 482 -4.75 11.33 16.68
CA SER A 482 -4.21 11.59 18.01
C SER A 482 -4.37 13.08 18.35
N VAL A 483 -4.45 13.38 19.65
CA VAL A 483 -4.41 14.76 20.14
C VAL A 483 -3.14 15.47 19.67
N ILE A 484 -3.20 16.79 19.58
CA ILE A 484 -2.07 17.68 19.31
C ILE A 484 -0.95 17.41 20.32
N GLY A 485 0.29 17.31 19.84
CA GLY A 485 1.43 17.13 20.74
C GLY A 485 2.65 16.47 20.12
N GLU A 486 3.76 16.55 20.86
CA GLU A 486 5.01 15.91 20.45
C GLU A 486 5.05 14.47 20.98
N HIS A 487 4.28 13.57 20.39
CA HIS A 487 4.21 12.17 20.83
C HIS A 487 5.29 11.27 20.23
N ALA A 488 5.81 11.63 19.05
CA ALA A 488 6.92 10.94 18.41
C ALA A 488 8.26 11.27 19.10
N ARG A 489 9.09 10.25 19.28
CA ARG A 489 10.46 10.34 19.80
C ARG A 489 11.39 9.51 18.92
N GLY A 490 12.19 10.19 18.10
CA GLY A 490 12.84 9.53 16.96
C GLY A 490 11.76 8.99 16.03
N HIS A 491 11.85 7.72 15.66
CA HIS A 491 10.90 7.07 14.76
C HIS A 491 9.87 6.18 15.46
N ILE A 492 9.54 6.50 16.72
CA ILE A 492 8.53 5.80 17.52
C ILE A 492 7.50 6.80 18.02
N ASN A 493 6.22 6.51 17.81
CA ASN A 493 5.10 7.26 18.36
C ASN A 493 4.25 6.34 19.25
N GLN A 494 4.47 6.44 20.57
CA GLN A 494 3.80 5.61 21.55
C GLN A 494 2.29 5.89 21.59
N ARG A 495 1.86 7.14 21.41
CA ARG A 495 0.44 7.50 21.36
C ARG A 495 -0.29 6.73 20.25
N GLN A 496 0.31 6.66 19.05
CA GLN A 496 -0.28 5.89 17.95
C GLN A 496 -0.26 4.37 18.24
N VAL A 497 0.78 3.84 18.91
CA VAL A 497 0.78 2.44 19.36
C VAL A 497 -0.40 2.16 20.27
N ASP A 498 -0.63 3.03 21.26
CA ASP A 498 -1.70 2.88 22.24
C ASP A 498 -3.09 3.00 21.59
N ILE A 499 -3.29 3.96 20.67
CA ILE A 499 -4.52 4.10 19.88
C ILE A 499 -4.82 2.81 19.11
N ILE A 500 -3.81 2.26 18.43
CA ILE A 500 -3.98 1.04 17.64
C ILE A 500 -4.36 -0.14 18.54
N CYS A 501 -3.71 -0.29 19.69
CA CYS A 501 -3.93 -1.42 20.59
C CYS A 501 -5.25 -1.33 21.37
N ASN A 502 -5.59 -0.13 21.87
CA ASN A 502 -6.66 0.04 22.84
C ASN A 502 -7.98 0.46 22.21
N GLU A 503 -7.95 1.15 21.06
CA GLU A 503 -9.16 1.68 20.42
C GLU A 503 -9.46 0.97 19.10
N ILE A 504 -8.46 0.85 18.21
CA ILE A 504 -8.70 0.34 16.85
C ILE A 504 -8.85 -1.18 16.84
N LEU A 505 -7.83 -1.94 17.26
CA LEU A 505 -7.87 -3.40 17.19
C LEU A 505 -9.08 -4.03 17.89
N PRO A 506 -9.49 -3.58 19.10
CA PRO A 506 -10.67 -4.13 19.77
C PRO A 506 -12.00 -3.81 19.06
N SER A 507 -12.04 -2.73 18.27
CA SER A 507 -13.24 -2.35 17.50
C SER A 507 -13.45 -3.18 16.23
N LEU A 508 -12.40 -3.86 15.76
CA LEU A 508 -12.43 -4.59 14.49
C LEU A 508 -13.14 -5.95 14.62
N LYS A 509 -14.18 -6.15 13.82
CA LYS A 509 -14.95 -7.40 13.75
C LYS A 509 -14.41 -8.37 12.70
N CYS A 510 -13.12 -8.68 12.74
CA CYS A 510 -12.48 -9.60 11.80
C CYS A 510 -11.38 -10.45 12.46
N ARG A 511 -10.92 -11.48 11.76
CA ARG A 511 -9.85 -12.35 12.27
C ARG A 511 -8.49 -11.65 12.17
N ALA A 512 -7.59 -11.94 13.11
CA ALA A 512 -6.26 -11.31 13.15
C ALA A 512 -5.47 -11.49 11.84
N GLU A 513 -5.60 -12.64 11.18
CA GLU A 513 -4.92 -12.95 9.90
C GLU A 513 -5.37 -12.06 8.74
N GLN A 514 -6.52 -11.39 8.88
CA GLN A 514 -7.08 -10.46 7.90
C GLN A 514 -6.57 -9.02 8.10
N ILE A 515 -5.80 -8.76 9.16
CA ILE A 515 -5.32 -7.44 9.56
C ILE A 515 -3.84 -7.30 9.19
N GLY A 516 -3.49 -6.16 8.60
CA GLY A 516 -2.11 -5.71 8.44
C GLY A 516 -1.92 -4.34 9.07
N ILE A 517 -0.78 -4.12 9.71
CA ILE A 517 -0.38 -2.82 10.27
C ILE A 517 0.90 -2.38 9.57
N ILE A 518 0.84 -1.19 8.97
CA ILE A 518 1.91 -0.62 8.17
C ILE A 518 2.38 0.68 8.83
N ALA A 519 3.70 0.84 8.95
CA ALA A 519 4.33 2.09 9.37
C ALA A 519 5.55 2.39 8.48
N PRO A 520 5.94 3.65 8.28
CA PRO A 520 7.11 4.01 7.49
C PRO A 520 8.43 3.55 8.13
N TYR A 521 8.50 3.55 9.47
CA TYR A 521 9.74 3.30 10.21
C TYR A 521 9.81 1.93 10.87
N ARG A 522 11.01 1.36 10.91
CA ARG A 522 11.29 0.05 11.53
C ARG A 522 11.08 0.08 13.05
N ASP A 523 11.51 1.14 13.73
CA ASP A 523 11.41 1.25 15.19
C ASP A 523 9.94 1.23 15.65
N GLN A 524 9.04 1.89 14.91
CA GLN A 524 7.59 1.81 15.17
C GLN A 524 7.05 0.40 14.95
N VAL A 525 7.47 -0.29 13.89
CA VAL A 525 7.06 -1.67 13.60
C VAL A 525 7.46 -2.60 14.75
N GLU A 526 8.67 -2.44 15.29
CA GLU A 526 9.14 -3.23 16.42
C GLU A 526 8.35 -2.91 17.71
N ALA A 527 8.05 -1.63 17.95
CA ALA A 527 7.21 -1.19 19.08
C ALA A 527 5.78 -1.78 19.00
N LEU A 528 5.14 -1.68 17.83
CA LEU A 528 3.81 -2.27 17.57
C LEU A 528 3.81 -3.79 17.73
N THR A 529 4.83 -4.46 17.18
CA THR A 529 4.97 -5.92 17.29
C THR A 529 5.06 -6.36 18.74
N LYS A 530 5.84 -5.64 19.55
CA LYS A 530 5.98 -5.92 20.99
C LYS A 530 4.68 -5.65 21.75
N ALA A 531 3.97 -4.56 21.44
CA ALA A 531 2.74 -4.18 22.15
C ALA A 531 1.56 -5.11 21.85
N ILE A 532 1.38 -5.49 20.58
CA ILE A 532 0.24 -6.32 20.14
C ILE A 532 0.44 -7.79 20.50
N ASN A 533 1.70 -8.26 20.49
CA ASN A 533 2.08 -9.63 20.86
C ASN A 533 1.18 -10.73 20.26
N ASN A 534 0.80 -10.56 18.98
CA ASN A 534 -0.03 -11.51 18.26
C ASN A 534 0.57 -11.75 16.87
N SER A 535 1.18 -12.92 16.68
CA SER A 535 1.86 -13.29 15.44
C SER A 535 0.94 -13.45 14.23
N LYS A 536 -0.38 -13.44 14.42
CA LYS A 536 -1.37 -13.54 13.34
C LYS A 536 -1.63 -12.20 12.65
N VAL A 537 -1.31 -11.08 13.31
CA VAL A 537 -1.40 -9.75 12.69
C VAL A 537 -0.10 -9.47 11.96
N ASP A 538 -0.17 -9.17 10.66
CA ASP A 538 1.02 -8.83 9.88
C ASP A 538 1.44 -7.39 10.21
N ILE A 539 2.61 -7.19 10.82
CA ILE A 539 3.13 -5.87 11.15
C ILE A 539 4.47 -5.69 10.44
N ALA A 540 4.57 -4.69 9.56
CA ALA A 540 5.80 -4.47 8.79
C ALA A 540 5.91 -3.05 8.22
N THR A 541 7.12 -2.70 7.78
CA THR A 541 7.34 -1.45 7.04
C THR A 541 6.70 -1.52 5.66
N VAL A 542 6.41 -0.36 5.06
CA VAL A 542 5.83 -0.26 3.70
C VAL A 542 6.62 -1.11 2.69
N HIS A 543 7.95 -0.98 2.67
CA HIS A 543 8.86 -1.75 1.81
C HIS A 543 8.69 -3.26 1.97
N LYS A 544 8.62 -3.76 3.22
CA LYS A 544 8.43 -5.19 3.48
C LYS A 544 6.99 -5.66 3.20
N PHE A 545 6.01 -4.76 3.19
CA PHE A 545 4.62 -5.08 2.88
C PHE A 545 4.34 -5.11 1.36
N GLN A 546 5.28 -4.66 0.53
CA GLN A 546 5.11 -4.66 -0.91
C GLN A 546 4.87 -6.09 -1.44
N GLY A 547 3.95 -6.20 -2.40
CA GLY A 547 3.48 -7.48 -2.94
C GLY A 547 2.45 -8.22 -2.07
N ARG A 548 2.31 -7.86 -0.77
CA ARG A 548 1.28 -8.40 0.13
C ARG A 548 0.02 -7.55 0.13
N GLU A 549 -1.07 -8.10 0.67
CA GLU A 549 -2.38 -7.45 0.78
C GLU A 549 -3.17 -8.06 1.95
N LYS A 550 -4.05 -7.26 2.57
CA LYS A 550 -4.93 -7.70 3.68
C LYS A 550 -6.32 -7.09 3.54
N ASP A 551 -7.32 -7.73 4.16
CA ASP A 551 -8.69 -7.20 4.14
C ASP A 551 -8.77 -5.84 4.86
N VAL A 552 -8.09 -5.72 6.00
CA VAL A 552 -7.99 -4.48 6.78
C VAL A 552 -6.53 -4.06 6.89
N ILE A 553 -6.25 -2.80 6.55
CA ILE A 553 -4.94 -2.17 6.81
C ILE A 553 -5.10 -1.03 7.79
N ILE A 554 -4.23 -0.99 8.79
CA ILE A 554 -4.04 0.14 9.70
C ILE A 554 -2.71 0.80 9.31
N LEU A 555 -2.74 2.08 8.93
CA LEU A 555 -1.57 2.85 8.53
C LEU A 555 -1.22 3.86 9.64
N SER A 556 -0.08 3.65 10.32
CA SER A 556 0.47 4.59 11.32
C SER A 556 1.43 5.55 10.64
N THR A 557 1.16 6.87 10.72
CA THR A 557 2.03 7.90 10.13
C THR A 557 3.28 8.15 10.96
N VAL A 558 3.24 7.85 12.26
CA VAL A 558 4.30 8.01 13.26
C VAL A 558 4.67 9.45 13.57
N ASP A 559 5.04 10.26 12.58
CA ASP A 559 5.52 11.61 12.81
C ASP A 559 4.42 12.53 13.38
N ASN A 560 4.82 13.50 14.22
CA ASN A 560 3.90 14.50 14.81
C ASN A 560 3.31 15.46 13.76
N LYS A 561 3.92 15.50 12.57
CA LYS A 561 3.45 16.17 11.37
C LYS A 561 4.00 15.43 10.17
N PRO A 562 3.32 15.44 9.01
CA PRO A 562 3.86 14.90 7.77
C PRO A 562 5.29 15.43 7.49
N THR A 563 6.23 14.51 7.27
CA THR A 563 7.61 14.78 6.84
C THR A 563 7.82 14.35 5.40
N GLU A 564 8.92 14.76 4.77
CA GLU A 564 9.28 14.34 3.40
C GLU A 564 9.27 12.82 3.23
N PHE A 565 9.70 12.07 4.25
CA PHE A 565 9.71 10.60 4.21
C PHE A 565 8.33 9.98 4.52
N SER A 566 7.63 10.42 5.57
CA SER A 566 6.32 9.84 5.91
C SER A 566 5.24 10.19 4.89
N ASP A 567 5.40 11.35 4.23
CA ASP A 567 4.48 11.88 3.22
C ASP A 567 4.92 11.54 1.79
N ASP A 568 5.95 10.71 1.61
CA ASP A 568 6.45 10.32 0.29
C ASP A 568 5.32 9.67 -0.54
N PRO A 569 5.11 10.12 -1.79
CA PRO A 569 4.00 9.64 -2.62
C PRO A 569 4.12 8.15 -2.97
N TYR A 570 5.34 7.62 -3.14
CA TYR A 570 5.55 6.21 -3.47
C TYR A 570 5.22 5.31 -2.27
N LEU A 571 5.65 5.71 -1.07
CA LEU A 571 5.35 5.02 0.19
C LEU A 571 3.84 4.99 0.45
N LEU A 572 3.15 6.13 0.32
CA LEU A 572 1.71 6.20 0.56
C LEU A 572 0.91 5.42 -0.48
N ASN A 573 1.24 5.54 -1.77
CA ASN A 573 0.60 4.76 -2.82
C ASN A 573 0.74 3.25 -2.56
N VAL A 574 1.92 2.78 -2.13
CA VAL A 574 2.10 1.39 -1.72
C VAL A 574 1.26 1.06 -0.49
N ALA A 575 1.34 1.84 0.58
CA ALA A 575 0.67 1.55 1.85
C ALA A 575 -0.85 1.48 1.72
N ILE A 576 -1.46 2.47 1.07
CA ILE A 576 -2.92 2.58 0.87
C ILE A 576 -3.43 1.41 0.01
N SER A 577 -2.72 1.08 -1.06
CA SER A 577 -3.12 0.02 -2.00
C SER A 577 -2.93 -1.42 -1.49
N ARG A 578 -2.52 -1.61 -0.22
CA ARG A 578 -2.51 -2.92 0.44
C ARG A 578 -3.86 -3.31 1.04
N ALA A 579 -4.77 -2.34 1.21
CA ALA A 579 -6.08 -2.56 1.83
C ALA A 579 -7.10 -3.05 0.81
N LYS A 580 -7.70 -4.23 1.04
CA LYS A 580 -8.75 -4.76 0.15
C LYS A 580 -10.12 -4.19 0.49
N LYS A 581 -10.50 -4.15 1.77
CA LYS A 581 -11.86 -3.80 2.20
C LYS A 581 -11.90 -2.55 3.07
N ARG A 582 -10.96 -2.42 4.02
CA ARG A 582 -10.92 -1.30 4.97
C ARG A 582 -9.52 -0.73 5.14
N LEU A 583 -9.39 0.58 5.10
CA LEU A 583 -8.19 1.32 5.48
C LEU A 583 -8.50 2.22 6.67
N ILE A 584 -7.67 2.14 7.72
CA ILE A 584 -7.72 3.04 8.87
C ILE A 584 -6.39 3.79 8.95
N LEU A 585 -6.43 5.10 8.79
CA LEU A 585 -5.27 5.98 8.96
C LEU A 585 -5.19 6.44 10.42
N VAL A 586 -4.02 6.30 11.03
CA VAL A 586 -3.70 6.84 12.36
C VAL A 586 -2.70 7.97 12.18
N ALA A 587 -3.14 9.20 12.40
CA ALA A 587 -2.40 10.41 12.10
C ALA A 587 -2.53 11.45 13.23
N PRO A 588 -1.60 12.40 13.38
CA PRO A 588 -1.79 13.54 14.27
C PRO A 588 -2.92 14.45 13.77
N GLU A 589 -3.58 15.15 14.69
CA GLU A 589 -4.61 16.15 14.36
C GLU A 589 -4.05 17.23 13.42
N GLU A 590 -2.78 17.61 13.58
CA GLU A 590 -2.09 18.60 12.76
C GLU A 590 -1.94 18.20 11.29
N ALA A 591 -2.08 16.92 10.93
CA ALA A 591 -2.07 16.49 9.53
C ALA A 591 -3.34 16.96 8.78
N GLN A 592 -4.41 17.30 9.51
CA GLN A 592 -5.63 17.78 8.88
C GLN A 592 -5.45 19.19 8.30
N GLY A 593 -5.78 19.36 7.02
CA GLY A 593 -5.73 20.67 6.35
C GLY A 593 -4.33 21.12 5.93
N MET A 594 -3.30 20.27 6.09
CA MET A 594 -1.99 20.48 5.51
C MET A 594 -1.98 20.15 4.01
N ASP A 595 -1.28 20.96 3.22
CA ASP A 595 -0.96 20.67 1.82
C ASP A 595 0.11 19.55 1.77
N SER A 596 -0.36 18.31 1.85
CA SER A 596 0.44 17.09 1.97
C SER A 596 -0.36 15.89 1.45
N ASN A 597 0.30 14.80 1.09
CA ASN A 597 -0.37 13.59 0.61
C ASN A 597 -1.24 12.94 1.71
N ILE A 598 -0.79 12.95 2.97
CA ILE A 598 -1.58 12.51 4.14
C ILE A 598 -2.78 13.45 4.36
N GLY A 599 -2.57 14.77 4.29
CA GLY A 599 -3.63 15.77 4.43
C GLY A 599 -4.72 15.61 3.37
N ASP A 600 -4.32 15.38 2.12
CA ASP A 600 -5.24 15.08 1.02
C ASP A 600 -6.01 13.78 1.23
N LEU A 601 -5.39 12.75 1.79
CA LEU A 601 -6.10 11.52 2.14
C LEU A 601 -7.17 11.78 3.20
N ILE A 602 -6.86 12.57 4.23
CA ILE A 602 -7.84 12.93 5.26
C ILE A 602 -8.98 13.77 4.66
N ALA A 603 -8.66 14.73 3.79
CA ALA A 603 -9.65 15.54 3.09
C ALA A 603 -10.54 14.69 2.17
N TYR A 604 -9.96 13.70 1.48
CA TYR A 604 -10.67 12.73 0.65
C TYR A 604 -11.65 11.87 1.48
N ILE A 605 -11.20 11.36 2.64
CA ILE A 605 -12.04 10.58 3.56
C ILE A 605 -13.21 11.43 4.06
N ARG A 606 -12.96 12.69 4.41
CA ARG A 606 -13.98 13.66 4.83
C ARG A 606 -14.99 13.95 3.73
N TYR A 607 -14.52 14.22 2.51
CA TYR A 607 -15.36 14.48 1.35
C TYR A 607 -16.26 13.29 1.00
N HIS A 608 -15.81 12.06 1.24
CA HIS A 608 -16.64 10.88 1.05
C HIS A 608 -17.47 10.48 2.29
N ARG A 609 -17.51 11.31 3.33
CA ARG A 609 -18.31 11.13 4.57
C ARG A 609 -18.03 9.82 5.31
N PHE A 610 -16.77 9.40 5.28
CA PHE A 610 -16.29 8.28 6.05
C PHE A 610 -15.92 8.69 7.48
N GLU A 611 -15.63 7.70 8.33
CA GLU A 611 -15.38 7.90 9.76
C GLU A 611 -14.14 8.76 10.00
N ILE A 612 -14.30 9.87 10.71
CA ILE A 612 -13.20 10.64 11.29
C ILE A 612 -13.52 10.77 12.77
N SER A 613 -12.69 10.18 13.61
CA SER A 613 -12.84 10.25 15.05
C SER A 613 -11.52 10.61 15.72
N ASP A 614 -11.63 11.38 16.80
CA ASP A 614 -10.50 11.66 17.66
C ASP A 614 -10.30 10.51 18.64
N SER A 615 -9.05 10.25 19.01
CA SER A 615 -8.69 9.37 20.11
C SER A 615 -9.21 9.92 21.43
N HIS A 616 -9.73 9.04 22.29
CA HIS A 616 -10.11 9.39 23.67
C HIS A 616 -8.95 9.17 24.65
N LEU A 617 -7.82 8.62 24.17
CA LEU A 617 -6.61 8.55 24.98
C LEU A 617 -6.02 9.93 25.20
N TYR A 618 -5.98 10.35 26.46
CA TYR A 618 -5.26 11.53 26.94
C TYR A 618 -4.15 11.10 27.91
N SER A 619 -3.12 11.92 28.08
CA SER A 619 -2.15 11.79 29.17
C SER A 619 -2.12 13.07 29.97
N ILE A 620 -1.97 12.94 31.30
CA ILE A 620 -1.71 14.12 32.13
C ILE A 620 -0.40 14.82 31.72
N PHE A 621 0.53 14.08 31.10
CA PHE A 621 1.79 14.61 30.61
C PHE A 621 1.67 15.34 29.27
N ASP A 622 0.52 15.30 28.59
CA ASP A 622 0.31 16.08 27.37
C ASP A 622 0.44 17.59 27.66
N TYR A 623 0.13 18.02 28.89
CA TYR A 623 0.38 19.39 29.36
C TYR A 623 1.85 19.82 29.26
N LEU A 624 2.81 18.90 29.19
CA LEU A 624 4.23 19.20 29.03
C LEU A 624 4.59 19.69 27.62
N TYR A 625 3.72 19.53 26.63
CA TYR A 625 3.95 20.04 25.28
C TYR A 625 3.72 21.55 25.20
N SER A 626 4.45 22.20 24.30
CA SER A 626 4.46 23.67 24.14
C SER A 626 3.08 24.23 23.79
N GLN A 627 2.28 23.47 23.05
CA GLN A 627 0.92 23.83 22.64
C GLN A 627 -0.04 23.98 23.84
N TYR A 628 0.28 23.38 24.99
CA TYR A 628 -0.53 23.42 26.19
C TYR A 628 0.03 24.34 27.29
N ASP A 629 0.97 25.24 26.98
CA ASP A 629 1.66 26.05 27.98
C ASP A 629 0.70 26.91 28.85
N GLU A 630 -0.32 27.53 28.25
CA GLU A 630 -1.29 28.36 28.99
C GLU A 630 -2.19 27.50 29.88
N GLN A 631 -2.67 26.38 29.35
CA GLN A 631 -3.51 25.43 30.06
C GLN A 631 -2.72 24.75 31.19
N ARG A 632 -1.43 24.41 30.98
CA ARG A 632 -0.53 23.89 32.01
C ARG A 632 -0.37 24.90 33.14
N ARG A 633 -0.06 26.16 32.82
CA ARG A 633 0.06 27.23 33.84
C ARG A 633 -1.24 27.40 34.64
N THR A 634 -2.38 27.35 33.97
CA THR A 634 -3.69 27.50 34.61
C THR A 634 -4.03 26.30 35.49
N TYR A 635 -3.77 25.08 35.02
CA TYR A 635 -3.97 23.83 35.75
C TYR A 635 -3.06 23.78 36.99
N LEU A 636 -1.76 24.03 36.83
CA LEU A 636 -0.79 23.99 37.94
C LEU A 636 -1.01 25.09 38.98
N LYS A 637 -1.52 26.28 38.60
CA LYS A 637 -1.90 27.33 39.58
C LYS A 637 -2.99 26.90 40.56
N LYS A 638 -3.87 25.98 40.16
CA LYS A 638 -4.96 25.46 41.01
C LYS A 638 -4.49 24.35 41.95
N HIS A 639 -3.28 23.83 41.74
CA HIS A 639 -2.73 22.70 42.47
C HIS A 639 -1.50 23.12 43.28
N LYS A 640 -1.17 22.30 44.29
CA LYS A 640 0.01 22.56 45.12
C LYS A 640 1.27 22.24 44.32
N LYS A 641 2.18 23.19 44.20
CA LYS A 641 3.54 22.95 43.69
C LYS A 641 4.35 22.17 44.73
N ILE A 642 4.82 20.99 44.36
CA ILE A 642 5.56 20.06 45.22
C ILE A 642 7.00 19.81 44.74
N SER A 643 7.29 20.15 43.48
CA SER A 643 8.54 19.87 42.79
C SER A 643 8.92 21.01 41.86
N GLU A 644 10.20 21.08 41.50
CA GLU A 644 10.68 21.93 40.42
C GLU A 644 10.29 21.40 39.03
N TYR A 645 10.03 20.09 38.93
CA TYR A 645 9.64 19.43 37.70
C TYR A 645 8.12 19.45 37.52
N ASP A 646 7.64 20.02 36.41
CA ASP A 646 6.23 20.08 36.07
C ASP A 646 5.61 18.67 35.92
N SER A 647 6.37 17.67 35.48
CA SER A 647 5.91 16.27 35.39
C SER A 647 5.48 15.70 36.75
N GLU A 648 6.29 15.91 37.80
CA GLU A 648 5.95 15.51 39.17
C GLU A 648 4.74 16.31 39.69
N ASN A 649 4.68 17.62 39.43
CA ASN A 649 3.55 18.45 39.86
C ASN A 649 2.22 18.00 39.21
N LEU A 650 2.26 17.67 37.92
CA LEU A 650 1.13 17.14 37.17
C LEU A 650 0.68 15.78 37.70
N MET A 651 1.61 14.85 37.93
CA MET A 651 1.28 13.54 38.49
C MET A 651 0.70 13.65 39.90
N PHE A 652 1.24 14.53 40.74
CA PHE A 652 0.72 14.76 42.08
C PHE A 652 -0.73 15.27 42.07
N ALA A 653 -1.02 16.21 41.18
CA ALA A 653 -2.38 16.71 40.97
C ALA A 653 -3.32 15.56 40.57
N LEU A 654 -2.91 14.74 39.59
CA LEU A 654 -3.68 13.57 39.16
C LEU A 654 -3.95 12.58 40.29
N ILE A 655 -2.94 12.23 41.10
CA ILE A 655 -3.13 11.30 42.23
C ILE A 655 -4.14 11.89 43.22
N CYS A 656 -4.04 13.19 43.54
CA CYS A 656 -4.98 13.84 44.45
C CYS A 656 -6.41 13.84 43.90
N ASP A 657 -6.57 14.13 42.61
CA ASP A 657 -7.86 14.11 41.92
C ASP A 657 -8.46 12.70 41.96
N VAL A 658 -7.70 11.66 41.63
CA VAL A 658 -8.14 10.25 41.70
C VAL A 658 -8.57 9.84 43.10
N LEU A 659 -7.76 10.14 44.13
CA LEU A 659 -8.11 9.79 45.51
C LEU A 659 -9.40 10.49 45.97
N LYS A 660 -9.63 11.73 45.52
CA LYS A 660 -10.83 12.48 45.83
C LYS A 660 -12.06 11.94 45.09
N GLU A 661 -11.95 11.72 43.78
CA GLU A 661 -13.04 11.22 42.93
C GLU A 661 -13.51 9.82 43.33
N GLN A 662 -12.58 8.93 43.71
CA GLN A 662 -12.88 7.56 44.13
C GLN A 662 -13.30 7.46 45.61
N ASN A 663 -13.52 8.59 46.31
CA ASN A 663 -13.84 8.66 47.74
C ASN A 663 -12.82 7.98 48.67
N TYR A 664 -11.55 7.93 48.26
CA TYR A 664 -10.42 7.37 48.99
C TYR A 664 -9.83 8.33 50.02
N ASN A 665 -10.71 8.97 50.80
CA ASN A 665 -10.36 10.01 51.78
C ASN A 665 -9.41 9.53 52.90
N ASN A 666 -9.38 8.22 53.16
CA ASN A 666 -8.52 7.60 54.16
C ASN A 666 -7.06 7.48 53.72
N PHE A 667 -6.74 7.78 52.46
CA PHE A 667 -5.38 7.71 51.93
C PHE A 667 -4.76 9.09 51.79
N GLY A 668 -3.44 9.17 51.96
CA GLY A 668 -2.62 10.35 51.74
C GLY A 668 -1.47 10.05 50.78
N VAL A 669 -0.81 11.10 50.31
CA VAL A 669 0.33 11.01 49.39
C VAL A 669 1.53 11.71 50.01
N ILE A 670 2.68 11.05 50.02
CA ILE A 670 3.97 11.64 50.40
C ILE A 670 4.80 11.79 49.13
N CYS A 671 5.38 12.97 48.91
CA CYS A 671 6.27 13.25 47.79
C CYS A 671 7.73 13.03 48.22
N ARG A 672 8.59 12.55 47.31
CA ARG A 672 10.04 12.35 47.53
C ARG A 672 10.34 11.56 48.81
N HIS A 673 9.69 10.41 48.99
CA HIS A 673 9.83 9.58 50.19
C HIS A 673 11.17 8.80 50.15
N PRO A 674 12.12 9.03 51.08
CA PRO A 674 13.41 8.35 51.04
C PRO A 674 13.26 6.83 51.19
N LEU A 675 13.92 6.05 50.32
CA LEU A 675 13.73 4.60 50.29
C LEU A 675 14.20 3.93 51.59
N LYS A 676 15.23 4.49 52.24
CA LYS A 676 15.69 4.07 53.58
C LYS A 676 14.64 4.17 54.69
N MET A 677 13.62 5.02 54.53
CA MET A 677 12.55 5.16 55.52
C MET A 677 11.47 4.08 55.35
N LEU A 678 11.31 3.58 54.13
CA LEU A 678 10.39 2.51 53.76
C LEU A 678 10.99 1.13 54.04
N ILE A 679 12.25 0.92 53.67
CA ILE A 679 12.94 -0.38 53.75
C ILE A 679 13.86 -0.40 54.98
N ARG A 680 13.34 -0.91 56.11
CA ARG A 680 14.04 -0.89 57.41
C ARG A 680 14.82 -2.17 57.73
N ASN A 681 14.37 -3.31 57.22
CA ASN A 681 15.00 -4.62 57.44
C ASN A 681 16.03 -4.88 56.33
N LYS A 682 17.20 -5.44 56.63
CA LYS A 682 18.28 -5.72 55.66
C LYS A 682 18.25 -7.12 55.07
N ASN A 683 17.46 -8.03 55.65
CA ASN A 683 17.60 -9.47 55.43
C ASN A 683 17.35 -9.94 53.99
N LEU A 684 16.72 -9.12 53.13
CA LEU A 684 16.38 -9.48 51.75
C LEU A 684 17.25 -8.74 50.70
N LEU A 685 18.14 -7.85 51.13
CA LEU A 685 18.97 -7.02 50.25
C LEU A 685 20.37 -7.57 50.11
N THR A 686 20.91 -7.48 48.89
CA THR A 686 22.36 -7.61 48.64
C THR A 686 23.10 -6.38 49.18
N GLU A 687 24.43 -6.46 49.34
CA GLU A 687 25.24 -5.31 49.79
C GLU A 687 25.14 -4.10 48.85
N GLU A 688 24.98 -4.34 47.56
CA GLU A 688 24.83 -3.30 46.55
C GLU A 688 23.47 -2.60 46.68
N GLU A 689 22.38 -3.37 46.75
CA GLU A 689 21.03 -2.84 46.96
C GLU A 689 20.92 -2.10 48.30
N PHE A 690 21.56 -2.61 49.35
CA PHE A 690 21.59 -1.95 50.65
C PHE A 690 22.28 -0.58 50.57
N ARG A 691 23.44 -0.49 49.90
CA ARG A 691 24.12 0.79 49.66
C ARG A 691 23.25 1.75 48.85
N TYR A 692 22.53 1.24 47.85
CA TYR A 692 21.61 2.02 47.05
C TYR A 692 20.43 2.59 47.88
N VAL A 693 19.81 1.76 48.72
CA VAL A 693 18.70 2.17 49.63
C VAL A 693 19.15 3.23 50.63
N GLN A 694 20.34 3.10 51.19
CA GLN A 694 20.87 4.03 52.21
C GLN A 694 21.30 5.38 51.63
N HIS A 695 21.48 5.48 50.31
CA HIS A 695 21.93 6.71 49.67
C HIS A 695 20.87 7.82 49.80
N ASN A 696 21.29 9.03 50.20
CA ASN A 696 20.38 10.13 50.53
C ASN A 696 19.56 10.65 49.35
N SER A 697 20.04 10.44 48.11
CA SER A 697 19.32 10.82 46.90
C SER A 697 18.37 9.74 46.37
N THR A 698 18.28 8.58 47.05
CA THR A 698 17.38 7.50 46.63
C THR A 698 16.03 7.67 47.30
N HIS A 699 15.06 8.19 46.56
CA HIS A 699 13.68 8.38 47.01
C HIS A 699 12.68 7.81 46.01
N LEU A 700 11.48 7.54 46.51
CA LEU A 700 10.27 7.37 45.69
C LEU A 700 9.70 8.74 45.34
N ASP A 701 9.25 8.94 44.11
CA ASP A 701 8.61 10.20 43.73
C ASP A 701 7.31 10.40 44.52
N PHE A 702 6.48 9.36 44.61
CA PHE A 702 5.27 9.35 45.41
C PHE A 702 5.07 8.05 46.18
N LEU A 703 4.52 8.17 47.39
CA LEU A 703 4.05 7.05 48.18
C LEU A 703 2.62 7.33 48.66
N ILE A 704 1.67 6.52 48.17
CA ILE A 704 0.30 6.48 48.70
C ILE A 704 0.32 5.64 49.97
N TYR A 705 -0.29 6.14 51.05
CA TYR A 705 -0.29 5.48 52.35
C TYR A 705 -1.65 5.65 53.06
N SER A 706 -1.97 4.74 53.98
CA SER A 706 -3.15 4.87 54.84
C SER A 706 -2.94 5.94 55.90
N LYS A 707 -3.83 6.94 55.98
CA LYS A 707 -3.78 7.99 57.01
C LYS A 707 -3.94 7.42 58.43
N ILE A 708 -4.60 6.27 58.57
CA ILE A 708 -4.88 5.63 59.84
C ILE A 708 -3.69 4.77 60.27
N SER A 709 -3.34 3.74 59.48
CA SER A 709 -2.29 2.78 59.86
C SER A 709 -0.88 3.27 59.56
N LYS A 710 -0.74 4.34 58.78
CA LYS A 710 0.53 4.85 58.22
C LYS A 710 1.27 3.82 57.35
N MET A 711 0.61 2.73 56.96
CA MET A 711 1.20 1.71 56.10
C MET A 711 1.26 2.17 54.64
N PRO A 712 2.34 1.81 53.91
CA PRO A 712 2.44 2.05 52.47
C PRO A 712 1.39 1.22 51.73
N VAL A 713 0.80 1.81 50.69
CA VAL A 713 -0.20 1.17 49.83
C VAL A 713 0.34 0.98 48.43
N LEU A 714 0.87 2.05 47.83
CA LEU A 714 1.36 2.04 46.46
C LEU A 714 2.49 3.06 46.29
N ALA A 715 3.64 2.61 45.80
CA ALA A 715 4.72 3.47 45.34
C ALA A 715 4.47 3.89 43.88
N ILE A 716 4.76 5.15 43.53
CA ILE A 716 4.63 5.65 42.16
C ILE A 716 5.89 6.41 41.77
N GLU A 717 6.41 6.13 40.59
CA GLU A 717 7.54 6.80 39.95
C GLU A 717 7.11 7.46 38.64
N VAL A 718 7.71 8.60 38.30
CA VAL A 718 7.49 9.32 37.05
C VAL A 718 8.78 9.32 36.22
N ASP A 719 8.75 8.58 35.12
CA ASP A 719 9.93 8.34 34.29
C ASP A 719 9.97 9.33 33.11
N GLY A 720 10.89 10.29 33.20
CA GLY A 720 11.18 11.20 32.09
C GLY A 720 11.83 10.49 30.90
N TYR A 721 11.27 10.62 29.69
CA TYR A 721 11.76 9.93 28.49
C TYR A 721 13.29 10.08 28.23
N TRP A 722 13.86 11.26 28.47
CA TRP A 722 15.27 11.54 28.19
C TRP A 722 16.24 10.91 29.20
N TYR A 723 15.80 10.68 30.44
CA TYR A 723 16.67 10.26 31.54
C TYR A 723 16.58 8.76 31.84
N HIS A 724 15.47 8.10 31.49
CA HIS A 724 15.17 6.70 31.85
C HIS A 724 15.25 5.75 30.64
N LYS A 725 16.19 5.98 29.71
CA LYS A 725 16.37 5.11 28.52
C LYS A 725 17.04 3.79 28.90
N ALA A 726 16.62 2.70 28.27
CA ALA A 726 17.18 1.37 28.49
C ALA A 726 18.69 1.33 28.25
N GLY A 727 19.43 0.66 29.15
CA GLY A 727 20.90 0.57 29.07
C GLY A 727 21.65 1.80 29.61
N THR A 728 20.94 2.76 30.22
CA THR A 728 21.56 3.83 30.98
C THR A 728 21.76 3.41 32.44
N ARG A 729 22.70 4.05 33.15
CA ARG A 729 22.85 3.88 34.62
C ARG A 729 21.57 4.19 35.39
N GLN A 730 20.71 5.04 34.84
CA GLN A 730 19.43 5.37 35.48
C GLN A 730 18.45 4.20 35.35
N ASP A 731 18.35 3.56 34.19
CA ASP A 731 17.53 2.35 34.00
C ASP A 731 18.01 1.19 34.90
N GLU A 732 19.31 0.99 35.07
CA GLU A 732 19.85 0.01 36.03
C GLU A 732 19.41 0.31 37.48
N ARG A 733 19.44 1.58 37.88
CA ARG A 733 18.97 2.04 39.19
C ARG A 733 17.46 1.85 39.35
N ASP A 734 16.70 2.09 38.30
CA ASP A 734 15.25 1.91 38.29
C ASP A 734 14.86 0.44 38.42
N GLN A 735 15.52 -0.45 37.68
CA GLN A 735 15.35 -1.89 37.82
C GLN A 735 15.80 -2.39 39.19
N MET A 736 16.87 -1.83 39.76
CA MET A 736 17.27 -2.12 41.14
C MET A 736 16.19 -1.69 42.14
N LYS A 737 15.63 -0.49 41.99
CA LYS A 737 14.55 0.03 42.83
C LYS A 737 13.31 -0.87 42.75
N ASN A 738 12.90 -1.28 41.56
CA ASN A 738 11.76 -2.18 41.35
C ASN A 738 11.97 -3.53 42.07
N ARG A 739 13.13 -4.18 41.86
CA ARG A 739 13.49 -5.43 42.56
C ARG A 739 13.45 -5.29 44.08
N ILE A 740 13.90 -4.15 44.60
CA ILE A 740 13.84 -3.86 46.04
C ILE A 740 12.38 -3.76 46.51
N LEU A 741 11.52 -3.05 45.79
CA LEU A 741 10.10 -2.93 46.16
C LEU A 741 9.39 -4.29 46.12
N GLU A 742 9.66 -5.12 45.11
CA GLU A 742 9.13 -6.48 44.98
C GLU A 742 9.55 -7.38 46.15
N LYS A 743 10.84 -7.38 46.53
CA LYS A 743 11.36 -8.16 47.66
C LYS A 743 10.64 -7.86 48.97
N TYR A 744 10.19 -6.61 49.15
CA TYR A 744 9.51 -6.17 50.38
C TYR A 744 8.00 -6.12 50.23
N GLY A 745 7.45 -6.65 49.13
CA GLY A 745 6.01 -6.72 48.89
C GLY A 745 5.35 -5.35 48.80
N VAL A 746 6.08 -4.31 48.40
CA VAL A 746 5.52 -2.96 48.20
C VAL A 746 5.05 -2.86 46.74
N PRO A 747 3.74 -2.77 46.48
CA PRO A 747 3.24 -2.57 45.13
C PRO A 747 3.76 -1.25 44.55
N TYR A 748 4.03 -1.23 43.25
CA TYR A 748 4.49 -0.01 42.58
C TYR A 748 3.92 0.16 41.17
N LEU A 749 3.86 1.42 40.72
CA LEU A 749 3.60 1.81 39.34
C LEU A 749 4.69 2.77 38.86
N ARG A 750 5.04 2.68 37.58
CA ARG A 750 5.89 3.67 36.92
C ARG A 750 5.15 4.28 35.74
N PHE A 751 5.06 5.60 35.70
CA PHE A 751 4.41 6.32 34.63
C PHE A 751 5.44 7.05 33.77
N LYS A 752 5.52 6.68 32.49
CA LYS A 752 6.40 7.37 31.55
C LYS A 752 5.75 8.65 31.07
N THR A 753 6.53 9.71 30.90
CA THR A 753 6.03 11.01 30.39
C THR A 753 5.57 10.98 28.93
N ASN A 754 5.66 9.83 28.25
CA ASN A 754 5.18 9.61 26.89
C ASN A 754 4.18 8.43 26.80
N GLY A 755 3.62 8.01 27.94
CA GLY A 755 2.56 7.01 28.02
C GLY A 755 1.17 7.62 27.82
N SER A 756 0.14 6.82 28.10
CA SER A 756 -1.26 7.25 28.07
C SER A 756 -2.10 6.52 29.12
N GLY A 757 -3.22 7.13 29.53
CA GLY A 757 -4.20 6.51 30.43
C GLY A 757 -3.72 6.39 31.88
N GLU A 758 -2.89 7.33 32.36
CA GLU A 758 -2.31 7.25 33.72
C GLU A 758 -3.40 7.22 34.80
N LYS A 759 -4.51 7.93 34.57
CA LYS A 759 -5.66 7.99 35.48
C LYS A 759 -6.30 6.62 35.65
N GLU A 760 -6.64 5.98 34.53
CA GLU A 760 -7.32 4.68 34.49
C GLU A 760 -6.43 3.59 35.08
N ILE A 761 -5.13 3.57 34.74
CA ILE A 761 -4.14 2.63 35.29
C ILE A 761 -4.04 2.79 36.82
N LEU A 762 -3.97 4.03 37.31
CA LEU A 762 -3.90 4.29 38.74
C LEU A 762 -5.18 3.83 39.46
N ILE A 763 -6.35 4.14 38.91
CA ILE A 763 -7.65 3.71 39.47
C ILE A 763 -7.71 2.19 39.53
N GLN A 764 -7.42 1.51 38.43
CA GLN A 764 -7.47 0.05 38.34
C GLN A 764 -6.52 -0.60 39.36
N LYS A 765 -5.28 -0.08 39.50
CA LYS A 765 -4.33 -0.63 40.47
C LYS A 765 -4.75 -0.40 41.91
N LEU A 766 -5.30 0.77 42.22
CA LEU A 766 -5.84 1.04 43.55
C LEU A 766 -7.05 0.13 43.84
N HIS A 767 -7.92 -0.10 42.86
CA HIS A 767 -9.04 -1.04 43.02
C HIS A 767 -8.53 -2.46 43.31
N GLU A 768 -7.56 -2.96 42.55
CA GLU A 768 -6.95 -4.29 42.75
C GLU A 768 -6.31 -4.47 44.15
N LEU A 769 -5.69 -3.42 44.68
CA LEU A 769 -5.01 -3.47 45.99
C LEU A 769 -5.97 -3.29 47.18
N LEU A 770 -7.16 -2.75 46.93
CA LEU A 770 -8.14 -2.39 47.95
C LEU A 770 -9.40 -3.27 47.92
N SER A 771 -9.57 -4.09 46.88
CA SER A 771 -10.53 -5.20 46.81
C SER A 771 -10.02 -6.40 47.59
#